data_AF-A0AAU2YWX8-F1
#
_entry.id   AF-A0AAU2YWX8-F1
#
_cell.length_a   1.000
_cell.length_b   1.000
_cell.length_c   1.000
_cell.angle_alpha   90.00
_cell.angle_beta   90.00
_cell.angle_gamma   90.00
#
_symmetry.space_group_name_H-M   'P 1'
#
loop_
_entity.id
_entity.type
_entity.pdbx_description
1 polymer ?
#
loop_
_entity_poly.entity_id
_entity_poly.type
_entity_poly.pdbx_seq_one_letter_code
_entity_poly.pdbx_strand_id
1 'polypeptide(L)'
;MPRSRTVLRTVACAAALLIPIGATLVPAAAATPATAASATPATFAAGDPATAVHGLKGEYYSMSAPGARDFDTLGGVALEPQINFPGLTGTFESTTGRTENTTARWTGNITAPEDGDYTFAASGDNGFRLFIDGEVVIDHWEPDWDNEQTSKPVALKAGEPHTFKLEMFQDTGGANMFLRWSSATLARQIVPESAFTPPADFEVYPVGLSVADDGLKLQAVFEDEVSDFATLKDHLTIEADTSPMPVKSVARTPGNPHALTVTLTAPVLKGQQVRVAYDGEAGLRVGGESVPQISRSAGNLSTHRLTTAFGDKVDRDHPLPEYPRPQQVRDDWKNLNGSWEFAGAAAGEQPVFGKKLGERITVPYPVESQLSGLERHEDHMFYRKLVTVPKNWSVKGDKGGKANRLKLNFGAVDYEARVWVNGKQVAEHTGGYTAFSADITDAVKGSGPQEIVVAVTDTTGADQPTGKQSANPGGIFYTASSGIWQTVWMEPVAPAAVDSLTTTPDIDRGRLSLTVNSEDASKSARITAVARDKKGKVVGSVTGPANRELSLPVAKQHLWTPDDPYLYDLKVTLDDGRSKDTVDSYFGMRSFGVAKVGGYQKLVLNGKPFFSLAQLDQGFYPDGLNTAPSDSALLFDLKAQKDLGFNSVRKHIKVEPARWYYHADQLGLLVWQDFVSGNITGEKGQKAFLDQGAEMMKQLHNYPSIGAWIVFNEGWGEWDRTETGKITEKVQAADPSRVVNAHSGVNCCNSKGDSGKGDIIDHHDYNNTDPAFPDENRAAMDGEHGGFTLRSPGHMWPGAPTAIYSGVADKAALTAKYVENTRKYYLEAAGAELSGSIYTQVTDLENELNGLWTYDRREIKVDPAPVRKINQEVIAAGAAAGERDEVKGGGAWSLDENKGSEAADSGPNHKDLTLAAGTSWAPGVQGSALKFNGEGQYAQTDGPVVDTTGDYTVSAWASLDALPGNYATIVSQDGRRQENPFYLQYGQGGFAFSTPGAHRARVEMTPEIGRWYHVVGVRSGDEIKLYVDGKLAATSAAGAADVSTGALSVGRAKWSGGNTDFWNGSVDQVAVFDKALTADEVSALHDTVQP
;
A
#
# COMPACT_ATOMS: atom_id res chain seq x y z
N MET A 1 -32.38 -41.93 -3.98
CA MET A 1 -33.11 -43.15 -3.54
C MET A 1 -32.33 -43.82 -2.41
N PRO A 2 -32.97 -44.38 -1.38
CA PRO A 2 -32.45 -44.33 0.00
C PRO A 2 -32.20 -45.70 0.66
N ARG A 3 -31.37 -45.73 1.72
CA ARG A 3 -31.45 -46.57 2.96
C ARG A 3 -30.21 -46.26 3.83
N SER A 4 -30.31 -45.52 4.94
CA SER A 4 -30.80 -45.89 6.28
C SER A 4 -29.82 -46.75 7.09
N ARG A 5 -29.19 -46.21 8.15
CA ARG A 5 -29.53 -46.43 9.58
C ARG A 5 -28.45 -45.92 10.56
N THR A 6 -28.93 -45.16 11.54
CA THR A 6 -28.31 -44.72 12.80
C THR A 6 -28.21 -45.87 13.82
N VAL A 7 -27.15 -45.95 14.65
CA VAL A 7 -27.21 -46.29 16.10
C VAL A 7 -26.00 -45.68 16.84
N LEU A 8 -26.26 -45.20 18.06
CA LEU A 8 -25.40 -44.51 19.03
C LEU A 8 -24.80 -45.49 20.09
N ARG A 9 -23.71 -45.06 20.77
CA ARG A 9 -23.29 -45.32 22.19
C ARG A 9 -22.15 -46.31 22.54
N THR A 10 -21.00 -45.70 22.91
CA THR A 10 -20.16 -45.78 24.14
C THR A 10 -19.49 -47.07 24.67
N VAL A 11 -18.14 -47.02 24.64
CA VAL A 11 -17.12 -47.15 25.74
C VAL A 11 -16.71 -48.52 26.34
N ALA A 12 -15.38 -48.70 26.33
CA ALA A 12 -14.46 -49.38 27.29
C ALA A 12 -13.79 -50.74 26.93
N CYS A 13 -12.48 -50.63 26.66
CA CYS A 13 -11.30 -51.47 26.92
C CYS A 13 -11.47 -52.91 27.48
N ALA A 14 -10.78 -53.92 26.90
CA ALA A 14 -9.37 -54.24 27.19
C ALA A 14 -8.90 -55.60 26.58
N ALA A 15 -7.68 -55.57 26.03
CA ALA A 15 -6.59 -56.58 26.02
C ALA A 15 -6.67 -57.91 25.22
N ALA A 16 -5.69 -58.01 24.30
CA ALA A 16 -4.75 -59.13 24.03
C ALA A 16 -5.28 -60.42 23.34
N LEU A 17 -4.63 -61.09 22.38
CA LEU A 17 -3.42 -60.92 21.54
C LEU A 17 -3.37 -62.11 20.55
N LEU A 18 -2.54 -62.01 19.50
CA LEU A 18 -2.01 -63.04 18.56
C LEU A 18 -2.63 -63.05 17.13
N ILE A 19 -2.07 -62.37 16.09
CA ILE A 19 -0.83 -62.61 15.26
C ILE A 19 -1.16 -63.37 13.93
N PRO A 20 -0.48 -63.21 12.75
CA PRO A 20 0.37 -62.12 12.19
C PRO A 20 0.13 -61.75 10.68
N ILE A 21 0.99 -60.83 10.19
CA ILE A 21 1.43 -60.56 8.79
C ILE A 21 0.63 -59.54 7.96
N GLY A 22 1.23 -58.36 7.74
CA GLY A 22 1.00 -57.53 6.55
C GLY A 22 1.02 -56.02 6.78
N ALA A 23 2.09 -55.35 6.35
CA ALA A 23 2.27 -53.91 6.13
C ALA A 23 2.35 -52.98 7.37
N THR A 24 3.59 -52.77 7.83
CA THR A 24 3.98 -51.72 8.77
C THR A 24 4.03 -50.34 8.10
N LEU A 25 3.44 -49.38 8.80
CA LEU A 25 3.69 -47.93 8.70
C LEU A 25 5.20 -47.64 8.62
N VAL A 26 5.59 -46.83 7.64
CA VAL A 26 6.89 -46.15 7.59
C VAL A 26 6.68 -44.78 8.25
N PRO A 27 7.48 -44.38 9.25
CA PRO A 27 7.48 -43.02 9.75
C PRO A 27 7.99 -42.10 8.65
N ALA A 28 7.37 -40.92 8.52
CA ALA A 28 7.82 -39.86 7.63
C ALA A 28 9.30 -39.58 7.89
N ALA A 29 10.15 -40.17 7.04
CA ALA A 29 11.55 -39.83 6.97
C ALA A 29 11.61 -38.37 6.56
N ALA A 30 12.28 -37.57 7.39
CA ALA A 30 12.85 -36.31 6.97
C ALA A 30 13.43 -36.53 5.57
N ALA A 31 12.88 -35.82 4.58
CA ALA A 31 13.53 -35.73 3.29
C ALA A 31 14.89 -35.10 3.58
N THR A 32 15.91 -35.95 3.59
CA THR A 32 17.31 -35.53 3.49
C THR A 32 17.36 -34.44 2.43
N PRO A 33 17.90 -33.25 2.74
CA PRO A 33 18.09 -32.23 1.72
C PRO A 33 18.86 -32.91 0.60
N ALA A 34 18.43 -32.68 -0.64
CA ALA A 34 19.19 -33.07 -1.81
C ALA A 34 20.64 -32.68 -1.54
N THR A 35 21.50 -33.69 -1.40
CA THR A 35 22.92 -33.54 -1.19
C THR A 35 23.39 -32.49 -2.17
N ALA A 36 23.96 -31.42 -1.61
CA ALA A 36 24.56 -30.31 -2.33
C ALA A 36 25.13 -30.85 -3.64
N ALA A 37 24.55 -30.43 -4.76
CA ALA A 37 25.27 -30.46 -6.01
C ALA A 37 26.62 -29.85 -5.69
N SER A 38 27.68 -30.66 -5.82
CA SER A 38 29.05 -30.27 -5.52
C SER A 38 29.23 -28.85 -6.04
N ALA A 39 29.45 -27.90 -5.14
CA ALA A 39 29.60 -26.50 -5.49
C ALA A 39 30.65 -26.45 -6.61
N THR A 40 30.20 -26.18 -7.83
CA THR A 40 31.10 -25.74 -8.88
C THR A 40 31.85 -24.57 -8.26
N PRO A 41 33.19 -24.61 -8.16
CA PRO A 41 33.92 -23.52 -7.54
C PRO A 41 33.51 -22.23 -8.26
N ALA A 42 33.04 -21.24 -7.50
CA ALA A 42 32.69 -19.91 -8.02
C ALA A 42 33.82 -19.48 -8.96
N THR A 43 33.54 -19.41 -10.25
CA THR A 43 34.59 -19.21 -11.25
C THR A 43 34.88 -17.73 -11.36
N PHE A 44 35.86 -17.28 -10.58
CA PHE A 44 36.69 -16.15 -11.03
C PHE A 44 37.55 -16.71 -12.17
N ALA A 45 37.47 -16.13 -13.37
CA ALA A 45 38.30 -16.58 -14.48
C ALA A 45 39.78 -16.47 -14.05
N ALA A 46 40.43 -17.62 -13.87
CA ALA A 46 41.81 -17.68 -13.42
C ALA A 46 42.75 -17.62 -14.64
N GLY A 47 43.56 -16.56 -14.71
CA GLY A 47 44.76 -16.52 -15.53
C GLY A 47 44.91 -15.28 -16.43
N ASP A 48 45.94 -14.50 -16.11
CA ASP A 48 46.74 -13.59 -16.97
C ASP A 48 46.36 -12.09 -17.04
N PRO A 49 47.29 -11.24 -17.52
CA PRO A 49 48.27 -10.43 -16.78
C PRO A 49 47.70 -9.05 -16.39
N ALA A 50 48.24 -8.42 -15.34
CA ALA A 50 47.98 -7.04 -14.90
C ALA A 50 46.70 -6.42 -15.51
N THR A 51 45.54 -6.71 -14.90
CA THR A 51 44.27 -6.07 -15.28
C THR A 51 44.53 -4.58 -15.40
N ALA A 52 44.38 -4.02 -16.61
CA ALA A 52 44.55 -2.58 -16.81
C ALA A 52 43.64 -1.87 -15.81
N VAL A 53 44.23 -1.07 -14.92
CA VAL A 53 43.49 -0.38 -13.89
C VAL A 53 42.76 0.78 -14.53
N HIS A 54 41.44 0.67 -14.58
CA HIS A 54 40.56 1.66 -15.17
C HIS A 54 39.86 2.49 -14.09
N GLY A 55 39.41 3.69 -14.47
CA GLY A 55 38.70 4.62 -13.59
C GLY A 55 39.41 5.95 -13.37
N LEU A 56 38.88 6.74 -12.44
CA LEU A 56 39.31 8.10 -12.11
C LEU A 56 39.65 8.22 -10.62
N LYS A 57 40.63 9.05 -10.29
CA LYS A 57 40.89 9.46 -8.91
C LYS A 57 39.79 10.42 -8.47
N GLY A 58 38.87 9.94 -7.62
CA GLY A 58 37.89 10.75 -6.92
C GLY A 58 38.46 11.32 -5.63
N GLU A 59 38.24 12.60 -5.39
CA GLU A 59 38.66 13.34 -4.20
C GLU A 59 37.43 14.02 -3.61
N TYR A 60 37.13 13.75 -2.34
CA TYR A 60 35.91 14.19 -1.67
C TYR A 60 36.25 15.15 -0.54
N TYR A 61 35.62 16.31 -0.55
CA TYR A 61 35.96 17.42 0.32
C TYR A 61 34.73 17.91 1.08
N SER A 62 35.03 18.45 2.24
CA SER A 62 34.16 19.34 2.99
C SER A 62 34.33 20.78 2.53
N MET A 63 33.24 21.52 2.37
CA MET A 63 33.29 22.97 2.19
C MET A 63 33.73 23.67 3.47
N SER A 64 34.35 24.85 3.33
CA SER A 64 34.77 25.70 4.47
C SER A 64 33.58 26.32 5.22
N ALA A 65 32.47 26.55 4.53
CA ALA A 65 31.20 27.03 5.08
C ALA A 65 30.02 26.63 4.15
N PRO A 66 28.77 26.62 4.63
CA PRO A 66 27.62 26.36 3.78
C PRO A 66 27.55 27.29 2.57
N GLY A 67 27.39 26.72 1.37
CA GLY A 67 27.37 27.45 0.10
C GLY A 67 28.72 27.99 -0.38
N ALA A 68 29.84 27.71 0.29
CA ALA A 68 31.17 28.17 -0.14
C ALA A 68 31.65 27.51 -1.44
N ARG A 69 31.22 26.25 -1.69
CA ARG A 69 31.50 25.45 -2.89
C ARG A 69 32.99 25.37 -3.23
N ASP A 70 33.82 25.41 -2.20
CA ASP A 70 35.26 25.25 -2.26
C ASP A 70 35.68 23.81 -1.92
N PHE A 71 36.93 23.49 -2.24
CA PHE A 71 37.56 22.19 -2.00
C PHE A 71 38.48 22.30 -0.78
N ASP A 72 37.93 22.72 0.37
CA ASP A 72 38.69 23.15 1.54
C ASP A 72 39.39 21.98 2.26
N THR A 73 38.61 21.09 2.88
CA THR A 73 39.17 19.98 3.66
C THR A 73 38.94 18.67 2.94
N LEU A 74 40.01 18.05 2.42
CA LEU A 74 39.95 16.71 1.83
C LEU A 74 39.60 15.69 2.91
N GLY A 75 38.48 15.00 2.73
CA GLY A 75 38.04 13.92 3.61
C GLY A 75 38.54 12.55 3.16
N GLY A 76 38.56 12.27 1.85
CA GLY A 76 39.01 10.98 1.35
C GLY A 76 39.23 10.92 -0.15
N VAL A 77 39.86 9.84 -0.60
CA VAL A 77 40.14 9.54 -2.01
C VAL A 77 39.60 8.17 -2.40
N ALA A 78 39.21 8.01 -3.66
CA ALA A 78 38.62 6.79 -4.21
C ALA A 78 39.09 6.54 -5.64
N LEU A 79 39.09 5.28 -6.09
CA LEU A 79 39.17 4.95 -7.51
C LEU A 79 37.76 4.65 -8.02
N GLU A 80 37.22 5.57 -8.79
CA GLU A 80 35.87 5.49 -9.32
C GLU A 80 35.87 4.94 -10.75
N PRO A 81 35.18 3.82 -11.04
CA PRO A 81 35.24 3.20 -12.36
C PRO A 81 34.58 4.09 -13.43
N GLN A 82 33.50 4.77 -13.07
CA GLN A 82 32.70 5.61 -13.97
C GLN A 82 32.09 6.76 -13.17
N ILE A 83 31.69 7.82 -13.87
CA ILE A 83 30.79 8.84 -13.31
C ILE A 83 29.35 8.39 -13.57
N ASN A 84 28.86 7.48 -12.72
CA ASN A 84 27.52 6.92 -12.78
C ASN A 84 26.99 6.68 -11.37
N PHE A 85 26.78 7.77 -10.64
CA PHE A 85 26.47 7.78 -9.23
C PHE A 85 25.00 8.13 -9.02
N PRO A 86 24.11 7.13 -8.82
CA PRO A 86 22.73 7.39 -8.42
C PRO A 86 22.60 7.92 -6.98
N GLY A 87 23.66 7.79 -6.17
CA GLY A 87 23.76 8.29 -4.81
C GLY A 87 25.22 8.46 -4.36
N LEU A 88 25.57 9.63 -3.81
CA LEU A 88 26.90 9.96 -3.26
C LEU A 88 26.86 10.30 -1.77
N THR A 89 25.69 10.41 -1.15
CA THR A 89 25.53 10.79 0.26
C THR A 89 26.37 9.90 1.19
N GLY A 90 26.33 8.58 1.01
CA GLY A 90 27.18 7.64 1.78
C GLY A 90 28.67 7.79 1.48
N THR A 91 29.06 8.24 0.28
CA THR A 91 30.46 8.60 -0.01
C THR A 91 30.88 9.75 0.88
N PHE A 92 30.08 10.82 0.87
CA PHE A 92 30.40 12.03 1.59
C PHE A 92 30.42 11.77 3.08
N GLU A 93 29.46 11.03 3.61
CA GLU A 93 29.43 10.67 5.03
C GLU A 93 30.68 9.87 5.44
N SER A 94 31.02 8.81 4.69
CA SER A 94 32.16 7.95 5.02
C SER A 94 33.53 8.61 4.83
N THR A 95 33.66 9.56 3.90
CA THR A 95 34.92 10.24 3.61
C THR A 95 35.08 11.54 4.39
N THR A 96 34.01 12.31 4.54
CA THR A 96 34.06 13.68 5.10
C THR A 96 33.39 13.81 6.47
N GLY A 97 32.67 12.78 6.94
CA GLY A 97 31.90 12.82 8.18
C GLY A 97 30.62 13.66 8.08
N ARG A 98 30.22 14.10 6.88
CA ARG A 98 29.02 14.91 6.63
C ARG A 98 28.38 14.54 5.29
N THR A 99 27.08 14.77 5.16
CA THR A 99 26.30 14.49 3.93
C THR A 99 26.04 15.72 3.09
N GLU A 100 26.20 16.91 3.68
CA GLU A 100 25.85 18.21 3.11
C GLU A 100 27.05 19.15 3.12
N ASN A 101 27.02 20.16 2.25
CA ASN A 101 28.08 21.14 2.07
C ASN A 101 29.42 20.46 1.77
N THR A 102 29.41 19.64 0.72
CA THR A 102 30.55 18.85 0.24
C THR A 102 30.87 19.15 -1.23
N THR A 103 32.09 18.89 -1.65
CA THR A 103 32.52 18.99 -3.05
C THR A 103 33.27 17.73 -3.46
N ALA A 104 33.21 17.36 -4.74
CA ALA A 104 33.94 16.22 -5.28
C ALA A 104 34.68 16.60 -6.56
N ARG A 105 35.87 16.03 -6.74
CA ARG A 105 36.70 16.17 -7.94
C ARG A 105 37.11 14.79 -8.42
N TRP A 106 36.92 14.52 -9.71
CA TRP A 106 37.41 13.31 -10.37
C TRP A 106 38.46 13.68 -11.42
N THR A 107 39.63 13.06 -11.36
CA THR A 107 40.77 13.33 -12.26
C THR A 107 41.36 12.05 -12.85
N GLY A 108 41.92 12.15 -14.06
CA GLY A 108 42.58 11.05 -14.76
C GLY A 108 42.75 11.37 -16.23
N ASN A 109 42.73 10.34 -17.08
CA ASN A 109 42.63 10.50 -18.52
C ASN A 109 41.40 9.78 -19.06
N ILE A 110 40.84 10.31 -20.15
CA ILE A 110 39.80 9.67 -20.96
C ILE A 110 40.38 9.31 -22.33
N THR A 111 40.02 8.14 -22.85
CA THR A 111 40.46 7.66 -24.17
C THR A 111 39.25 7.28 -25.01
N ALA A 112 39.17 7.80 -26.24
CA ALA A 112 38.09 7.46 -27.16
C ALA A 112 38.36 6.12 -27.87
N PRO A 113 37.32 5.30 -28.15
CA PRO A 113 37.47 4.06 -28.92
C PRO A 113 37.70 4.29 -30.43
N GLU A 114 37.31 5.44 -30.95
CA GLU A 114 37.42 5.81 -32.36
C GLU A 114 37.70 7.31 -32.50
N ASP A 115 38.26 7.71 -33.65
CA ASP A 115 38.45 9.13 -33.98
C ASP A 115 37.08 9.78 -34.18
N GLY A 116 36.82 10.92 -33.55
CA GLY A 116 35.58 11.63 -33.79
C GLY A 116 35.35 12.83 -32.89
N ASP A 117 34.27 13.55 -33.21
CA ASP A 117 33.75 14.63 -32.39
C ASP A 117 32.78 14.04 -31.36
N TYR A 118 33.18 14.08 -30.09
CA TYR A 118 32.39 13.56 -28.97
C TYR A 118 31.60 14.66 -28.30
N THR A 119 30.31 14.44 -28.11
CA THR A 119 29.45 15.28 -27.29
C THR A 119 29.28 14.64 -25.92
N PHE A 120 29.72 15.34 -24.87
CA PHE A 120 29.52 14.94 -23.48
C PHE A 120 28.21 15.47 -22.96
N ALA A 121 27.59 14.73 -22.06
CA ALA A 121 26.44 15.21 -21.33
C ALA A 121 26.41 14.73 -19.89
N ALA A 122 26.13 15.64 -18.97
CA ALA A 122 26.23 15.42 -17.54
C ALA A 122 24.97 15.93 -16.82
N SER A 123 24.52 15.20 -15.80
CA SER A 123 23.49 15.65 -14.86
C SER A 123 23.90 15.30 -13.44
N GLY A 124 23.48 16.09 -12.46
CA GLY A 124 23.82 15.93 -11.05
C GLY A 124 22.82 16.65 -10.14
N ASP A 125 22.82 16.33 -8.85
CA ASP A 125 21.91 16.91 -7.83
C ASP A 125 22.18 18.40 -7.56
N ASN A 126 23.32 18.95 -7.95
CA ASN A 126 23.70 20.35 -7.76
C ASN A 126 24.66 20.73 -8.92
N GLY A 127 25.42 21.81 -8.78
CA GLY A 127 26.27 22.27 -9.88
C GLY A 127 27.50 21.38 -10.15
N PHE A 128 27.91 21.35 -11.42
CA PHE A 128 29.06 20.59 -11.93
C PHE A 128 29.75 21.28 -13.10
N ARG A 129 31.01 20.91 -13.34
CA ARG A 129 31.81 21.39 -14.47
C ARG A 129 32.79 20.34 -14.97
N LEU A 130 32.87 20.19 -16.29
CA LEU A 130 33.71 19.20 -16.97
C LEU A 130 34.83 19.90 -17.74
N PHE A 131 36.04 19.38 -17.59
CA PHE A 131 37.23 19.81 -18.32
C PHE A 131 37.83 18.64 -19.10
N ILE A 132 38.18 18.90 -20.36
CA ILE A 132 38.95 17.98 -21.22
C ILE A 132 40.18 18.76 -21.73
N ASP A 133 41.37 18.21 -21.56
CA ASP A 133 42.64 18.87 -21.94
C ASP A 133 42.83 20.27 -21.33
N GLY A 134 42.25 20.46 -20.13
CA GLY A 134 42.27 21.72 -19.39
C GLY A 134 41.23 22.75 -19.85
N GLU A 135 40.49 22.50 -20.94
CA GLU A 135 39.41 23.37 -21.41
C GLU A 135 38.06 22.98 -20.78
N VAL A 136 37.30 23.98 -20.32
CA VAL A 136 35.94 23.77 -19.79
C VAL A 136 34.99 23.47 -20.95
N VAL A 137 34.41 22.27 -20.96
CA VAL A 137 33.47 21.82 -22.00
C VAL A 137 32.01 21.79 -21.52
N ILE A 138 31.79 21.74 -20.20
CA ILE A 138 30.49 21.96 -19.53
C ILE A 138 30.75 22.83 -18.30
N ASP A 139 29.95 23.88 -18.12
CA ASP A 139 30.01 24.77 -16.95
C ASP A 139 28.59 25.06 -16.44
N HIS A 140 28.19 24.37 -15.38
CA HIS A 140 26.89 24.52 -14.72
C HIS A 140 27.12 24.59 -13.21
N TRP A 141 27.80 25.64 -12.75
CA TRP A 141 28.19 25.80 -11.35
C TRP A 141 27.14 26.57 -10.52
N GLU A 142 25.88 26.13 -10.57
CA GLU A 142 24.73 26.76 -9.91
C GLU A 142 23.94 25.74 -9.06
N PRO A 143 23.19 26.16 -8.01
CA PRO A 143 22.45 25.24 -7.13
C PRO A 143 21.13 24.80 -7.78
N ASP A 144 21.25 24.08 -8.88
CA ASP A 144 20.16 23.46 -9.63
C ASP A 144 20.41 21.95 -9.71
N TRP A 145 19.36 21.14 -9.81
CA TRP A 145 19.44 19.68 -9.66
C TRP A 145 18.78 18.94 -10.80
N ASP A 146 19.35 17.77 -11.14
CA ASP A 146 18.87 16.85 -12.17
C ASP A 146 18.66 17.49 -13.56
N ASN A 147 19.29 18.64 -13.80
CA ASN A 147 19.23 19.37 -15.05
C ASN A 147 20.41 19.00 -15.95
N GLU A 148 20.14 18.21 -16.99
CA GLU A 148 21.18 17.68 -17.85
C GLU A 148 21.78 18.72 -18.81
N GLN A 149 23.11 18.85 -18.79
CA GLN A 149 23.88 19.76 -19.64
C GLN A 149 24.63 18.98 -20.71
N THR A 150 24.81 19.59 -21.88
CA THR A 150 25.51 18.98 -23.02
C THR A 150 26.63 19.89 -23.52
N SER A 151 27.81 19.32 -23.78
CA SER A 151 28.96 20.05 -24.31
C SER A 151 28.81 20.37 -25.80
N LYS A 152 29.60 21.32 -26.29
CA LYS A 152 29.94 21.34 -27.74
C LYS A 152 30.73 20.08 -28.09
N PRO A 153 30.72 19.63 -29.36
CA PRO A 153 31.53 18.49 -29.77
C PRO A 153 33.02 18.75 -29.51
N VAL A 154 33.70 17.75 -28.95
CA VAL A 154 35.13 17.75 -28.58
C VAL A 154 35.84 16.71 -29.45
N ALA A 155 36.83 17.12 -30.22
CA ALA A 155 37.57 16.22 -31.09
C ALA A 155 38.51 15.33 -30.25
N LEU A 156 38.25 14.01 -30.24
CA LEU A 156 39.09 13.01 -29.57
C LEU A 156 39.65 12.04 -30.60
N LYS A 157 40.85 11.53 -30.34
CA LYS A 157 41.47 10.51 -31.18
C LYS A 157 41.44 9.14 -30.52
N ALA A 158 41.24 8.11 -31.33
CA ALA A 158 41.20 6.73 -30.90
C ALA A 158 42.50 6.35 -30.19
N GLY A 159 42.39 5.87 -28.95
CA GLY A 159 43.55 5.38 -28.19
C GLY A 159 44.51 6.44 -27.65
N GLU A 160 44.33 7.74 -27.98
CA GLU A 160 45.12 8.83 -27.37
C GLU A 160 44.49 9.21 -26.01
N PRO A 161 45.27 9.26 -24.91
CA PRO A 161 44.77 9.70 -23.61
C PRO A 161 44.63 11.23 -23.59
N HIS A 162 43.45 11.71 -23.23
CA HIS A 162 43.14 13.13 -23.02
C HIS A 162 42.94 13.39 -21.52
N THR A 163 43.47 14.49 -20.99
CA THR A 163 43.35 14.77 -19.56
C THR A 163 41.90 15.07 -19.20
N PHE A 164 41.41 14.46 -18.12
CA PHE A 164 40.03 14.53 -17.70
C PHE A 164 39.94 15.12 -16.29
N LYS A 165 39.03 16.10 -16.10
CA LYS A 165 38.64 16.54 -14.77
C LYS A 165 37.15 16.87 -14.72
N LEU A 166 36.44 16.31 -13.75
CA LEU A 166 35.06 16.65 -13.43
C LEU A 166 34.97 17.13 -11.99
N GLU A 167 34.22 18.19 -11.74
CA GLU A 167 34.00 18.73 -10.40
C GLU A 167 32.51 18.91 -10.16
N MET A 168 32.07 18.70 -8.92
CA MET A 168 30.70 18.99 -8.47
C MET A 168 30.66 19.48 -7.02
N PHE A 169 29.57 20.10 -6.64
CA PHE A 169 29.27 20.43 -5.25
C PHE A 169 27.91 19.88 -4.83
N GLN A 170 27.73 19.68 -3.53
CA GLN A 170 26.45 19.39 -2.90
C GLN A 170 26.21 20.30 -1.69
N ASP A 171 25.19 21.16 -1.76
CA ASP A 171 24.81 22.07 -0.69
C ASP A 171 23.93 21.32 0.35
N THR A 172 22.71 20.89 -0.01
CA THR A 172 21.76 20.20 0.90
C THR A 172 20.88 19.20 0.15
N GLY A 173 20.48 18.09 0.77
CA GLY A 173 19.56 17.10 0.17
C GLY A 173 20.22 15.79 -0.27
N GLY A 174 19.92 15.35 -1.51
CA GLY A 174 20.45 14.12 -2.11
C GLY A 174 21.93 14.23 -2.45
N ALA A 175 22.45 13.39 -3.34
CA ALA A 175 23.68 13.70 -4.08
C ALA A 175 23.80 12.66 -5.19
N ASN A 176 23.82 13.07 -6.45
CA ASN A 176 23.97 12.17 -7.59
C ASN A 176 24.87 12.83 -8.66
N MET A 177 25.46 12.04 -9.56
CA MET A 177 26.22 12.56 -10.70
C MET A 177 26.37 11.51 -11.81
N PHE A 178 26.06 11.89 -13.05
CA PHE A 178 26.13 11.04 -14.24
C PHE A 178 26.92 11.72 -15.36
N LEU A 179 27.73 10.96 -16.10
CA LEU A 179 28.40 11.41 -17.32
C LEU A 179 28.17 10.43 -18.48
N ARG A 180 27.70 10.98 -19.59
CA ARG A 180 27.46 10.29 -20.85
C ARG A 180 28.28 10.92 -21.97
N TRP A 181 28.55 10.16 -23.01
CA TRP A 181 29.11 10.67 -24.27
C TRP A 181 28.38 10.08 -25.48
N SER A 182 28.54 10.70 -26.65
CA SER A 182 28.04 10.21 -27.93
C SER A 182 28.93 10.74 -29.06
N SER A 183 28.92 10.08 -30.21
CA SER A 183 29.55 10.54 -31.46
C SER A 183 28.60 10.29 -32.64
N ALA A 184 29.03 10.59 -33.86
CA ALA A 184 28.25 10.28 -35.07
C ALA A 184 27.98 8.77 -35.26
N THR A 185 28.87 7.93 -34.74
CA THR A 185 28.85 6.46 -34.86
C THR A 185 28.57 5.76 -33.53
N LEU A 186 28.67 6.49 -32.41
CA LEU A 186 28.43 5.99 -31.06
C LEU A 186 27.13 6.55 -30.48
N ALA A 187 26.15 5.68 -30.28
CA ALA A 187 24.93 6.04 -29.55
C ALA A 187 25.27 6.51 -28.13
N ARG A 188 24.44 7.44 -27.63
CA ARG A 188 24.60 8.04 -26.31
C ARG A 188 24.59 6.98 -25.21
N GLN A 189 25.63 6.98 -24.38
CA GLN A 189 25.81 6.01 -23.31
C GLN A 189 26.63 6.60 -22.16
N ILE A 190 26.55 6.00 -20.98
CA ILE A 190 27.47 6.27 -19.87
C ILE A 190 28.91 6.03 -20.36
N VAL A 191 29.84 6.91 -20.00
CA VAL A 191 31.25 6.72 -20.38
C VAL A 191 31.76 5.42 -19.73
N PRO A 192 32.21 4.42 -20.51
CA PRO A 192 32.59 3.11 -19.98
C PRO A 192 33.83 3.22 -19.08
N GLU A 193 33.93 2.35 -18.07
CA GLU A 193 35.09 2.32 -17.17
C GLU A 193 36.41 2.22 -17.97
N SER A 194 36.41 1.38 -19.00
CA SER A 194 37.56 1.18 -19.89
C SER A 194 38.04 2.43 -20.61
N ALA A 195 37.23 3.49 -20.70
CA ALA A 195 37.65 4.76 -21.27
C ALA A 195 38.49 5.59 -20.30
N PHE A 196 38.42 5.31 -18.99
CA PHE A 196 39.16 6.05 -17.98
C PHE A 196 40.43 5.32 -17.53
N THR A 197 41.47 6.10 -17.28
CA THR A 197 42.68 5.65 -16.59
C THR A 197 43.04 6.63 -15.48
N PRO A 198 43.39 6.15 -14.28
CA PRO A 198 43.76 7.02 -13.19
C PRO A 198 45.07 7.75 -13.48
N PRO A 199 45.38 8.84 -12.73
CA PRO A 199 46.71 9.45 -12.75
C PRO A 199 47.80 8.40 -12.48
N ALA A 200 48.94 8.50 -13.17
CA ALA A 200 50.00 7.48 -13.11
C ALA A 200 50.66 7.33 -11.71
N ASP A 201 50.51 8.34 -10.86
CA ASP A 201 50.99 8.39 -9.47
C ASP A 201 49.92 7.98 -8.44
N PHE A 202 48.73 7.58 -8.89
CA PHE A 202 47.66 7.13 -8.01
C PHE A 202 47.77 5.63 -7.74
N GLU A 203 48.06 5.28 -6.49
CA GLU A 203 48.14 3.90 -6.01
C GLU A 203 46.75 3.29 -5.82
N VAL A 204 46.57 2.04 -6.25
CA VAL A 204 45.24 1.43 -6.36
C VAL A 204 45.14 0.14 -5.56
N TYR A 205 44.26 0.17 -4.56
CA TYR A 205 43.94 -0.96 -3.70
C TYR A 205 42.43 -1.24 -3.70
N PRO A 206 42.01 -2.51 -3.83
CA PRO A 206 42.70 -3.59 -4.56
C PRO A 206 42.78 -3.28 -6.07
N VAL A 207 43.73 -3.92 -6.77
CA VAL A 207 43.88 -3.80 -8.24
C VAL A 207 42.78 -4.55 -9.01
N GLY A 208 42.09 -5.49 -8.36
CA GLY A 208 40.89 -6.15 -8.88
C GLY A 208 39.82 -6.28 -7.80
N LEU A 209 38.56 -5.98 -8.13
CA LEU A 209 37.45 -6.04 -7.20
C LEU A 209 36.17 -6.50 -7.90
N SER A 210 35.66 -7.68 -7.56
CA SER A 210 34.44 -8.18 -8.18
C SER A 210 33.62 -9.08 -7.26
N VAL A 211 32.31 -9.01 -7.40
CA VAL A 211 31.35 -9.97 -6.88
C VAL A 211 31.28 -11.17 -7.81
N ALA A 212 31.30 -12.37 -7.23
CA ALA A 212 31.20 -13.64 -7.94
C ALA A 212 29.81 -13.86 -8.56
N ASP A 213 29.74 -14.86 -9.43
CA ASP A 213 28.50 -15.33 -10.07
C ASP A 213 27.39 -15.76 -9.09
N ASP A 214 27.77 -16.26 -7.92
CA ASP A 214 26.85 -16.63 -6.82
C ASP A 214 26.28 -15.43 -6.04
N GLY A 215 26.84 -14.23 -6.23
CA GLY A 215 26.46 -13.00 -5.53
C GLY A 215 26.84 -12.95 -4.04
N LEU A 216 27.32 -14.04 -3.46
CA LEU A 216 27.62 -14.19 -2.02
C LEU A 216 29.08 -13.94 -1.68
N LYS A 217 29.96 -13.95 -2.68
CA LYS A 217 31.39 -13.72 -2.49
C LYS A 217 31.85 -12.51 -3.29
N LEU A 218 32.69 -11.70 -2.66
CA LEU A 218 33.47 -10.66 -3.30
C LEU A 218 34.95 -11.03 -3.20
N GLN A 219 35.67 -10.92 -4.31
CA GLN A 219 37.11 -11.12 -4.37
C GLN A 219 37.82 -9.78 -4.55
N ALA A 220 38.77 -9.52 -3.66
CA ALA A 220 39.72 -8.42 -3.74
C ALA A 220 41.10 -8.99 -4.10
N VAL A 221 41.67 -8.55 -5.22
CA VAL A 221 42.98 -8.97 -5.73
C VAL A 221 43.95 -7.80 -5.61
N PHE A 222 45.10 -8.05 -5.01
CA PHE A 222 46.16 -7.08 -4.75
C PHE A 222 47.38 -7.37 -5.64
N GLU A 223 48.24 -6.38 -5.81
CA GLU A 223 49.46 -6.51 -6.63
C GLU A 223 50.54 -7.38 -5.96
N ASP A 224 50.56 -7.44 -4.63
CA ASP A 224 51.51 -8.22 -3.83
C ASP A 224 50.81 -8.98 -2.67
N GLU A 225 51.55 -9.73 -1.86
CA GLU A 225 51.02 -10.58 -0.80
C GLU A 225 50.23 -9.76 0.23
N VAL A 226 49.00 -10.20 0.52
CA VAL A 226 48.10 -9.54 1.48
C VAL A 226 48.21 -10.14 2.88
N SER A 227 48.42 -9.32 3.92
CA SER A 227 48.59 -9.75 5.31
C SER A 227 47.81 -8.86 6.30
N ASP A 228 47.79 -9.25 7.58
CA ASP A 228 47.20 -8.48 8.69
C ASP A 228 45.69 -8.13 8.52
N PHE A 229 44.91 -9.02 7.90
CA PHE A 229 43.47 -8.80 7.60
C PHE A 229 42.50 -9.43 8.63
N ALA A 230 42.96 -9.82 9.82
CA ALA A 230 42.15 -10.60 10.77
C ALA A 230 40.90 -9.84 11.28
N THR A 231 40.99 -8.52 11.43
CA THR A 231 39.89 -7.65 11.87
C THR A 231 39.21 -6.93 10.70
N LEU A 232 39.66 -7.13 9.45
CA LEU A 232 39.21 -6.38 8.28
C LEU A 232 37.68 -6.40 8.10
N LYS A 233 37.01 -7.48 8.50
CA LYS A 233 35.55 -7.59 8.47
C LYS A 233 34.85 -6.39 9.15
N ASP A 234 35.34 -5.95 10.29
CA ASP A 234 34.69 -4.92 11.13
C ASP A 234 35.00 -3.49 10.64
N HIS A 235 35.88 -3.39 9.64
CA HIS A 235 36.36 -2.16 9.02
C HIS A 235 35.92 -2.05 7.54
N LEU A 236 35.07 -2.97 7.08
CA LEU A 236 34.52 -2.97 5.72
C LEU A 236 33.06 -2.54 5.73
N THR A 237 32.75 -1.53 4.93
CA THR A 237 31.39 -1.18 4.54
C THR A 237 31.17 -1.65 3.11
N ILE A 238 30.22 -2.57 2.89
CA ILE A 238 29.83 -3.02 1.56
C ILE A 238 28.37 -2.61 1.33
N GLU A 239 28.07 -2.04 0.18
CA GLU A 239 26.73 -1.62 -0.20
C GLU A 239 26.38 -2.16 -1.59
N ALA A 240 25.11 -2.54 -1.78
CA ALA A 240 24.52 -2.80 -3.09
C ALA A 240 23.40 -1.79 -3.32
N ASP A 241 23.52 -0.94 -4.35
CA ASP A 241 22.59 0.16 -4.64
C ASP A 241 22.25 1.00 -3.40
N THR A 242 23.26 1.45 -2.64
CA THR A 242 23.16 2.19 -1.36
C THR A 242 22.62 1.41 -0.15
N SER A 243 22.35 0.11 -0.32
CA SER A 243 21.88 -0.75 0.76
C SER A 243 23.03 -1.51 1.41
N PRO A 244 23.26 -1.37 2.73
CA PRO A 244 24.32 -2.10 3.41
C PRO A 244 24.18 -3.61 3.26
N MET A 245 25.28 -4.27 2.89
CA MET A 245 25.41 -5.72 2.72
C MET A 245 26.27 -6.27 3.85
N PRO A 246 25.68 -6.97 4.85
CA PRO A 246 26.45 -7.39 6.01
C PRO A 246 27.51 -8.43 5.64
N VAL A 247 28.75 -8.20 6.08
CA VAL A 247 29.89 -9.08 5.86
C VAL A 247 29.85 -10.25 6.85
N LYS A 248 29.87 -11.48 6.33
CA LYS A 248 29.92 -12.69 7.14
C LYS A 248 31.33 -12.99 7.62
N SER A 249 32.30 -12.98 6.71
CA SER A 249 33.71 -13.31 6.99
C SER A 249 34.64 -12.80 5.90
N VAL A 250 35.90 -12.56 6.27
CA VAL A 250 37.00 -12.29 5.33
C VAL A 250 38.05 -13.39 5.50
N ALA A 251 38.54 -13.94 4.39
CA ALA A 251 39.59 -14.96 4.40
C ALA A 251 40.51 -14.80 3.18
N ARG A 252 41.75 -15.28 3.29
CA ARG A 252 42.64 -15.38 2.13
C ARG A 252 42.03 -16.34 1.10
N THR A 253 42.07 -15.97 -0.18
CA THR A 253 41.58 -16.82 -1.26
C THR A 253 42.42 -18.10 -1.32
N PRO A 254 41.80 -19.30 -1.33
CA PRO A 254 42.53 -20.56 -1.39
C PRO A 254 43.49 -20.61 -2.58
N GLY A 255 44.78 -20.86 -2.31
CA GLY A 255 45.81 -20.97 -3.34
C GLY A 255 46.29 -19.65 -3.96
N ASN A 256 45.80 -18.49 -3.52
CA ASN A 256 46.26 -17.19 -3.99
C ASN A 256 46.66 -16.27 -2.80
N PRO A 257 47.97 -16.06 -2.55
CA PRO A 257 48.44 -15.19 -1.48
C PRO A 257 48.21 -13.70 -1.73
N HIS A 258 47.83 -13.31 -2.94
CA HIS A 258 47.55 -11.92 -3.36
C HIS A 258 46.06 -11.57 -3.31
N ALA A 259 45.19 -12.44 -2.79
CA ALA A 259 43.75 -12.21 -2.84
C ALA A 259 43.03 -12.53 -1.54
N LEU A 260 42.00 -11.73 -1.25
CA LEU A 260 41.04 -11.95 -0.18
C LEU A 260 39.66 -12.26 -0.76
N THR A 261 38.94 -13.16 -0.10
CA THR A 261 37.54 -13.45 -0.34
C THR A 261 36.72 -12.93 0.84
N VAL A 262 35.84 -11.98 0.55
CA VAL A 262 34.81 -11.48 1.46
C VAL A 262 33.53 -12.27 1.20
N THR A 263 33.01 -12.93 2.23
CA THR A 263 31.71 -13.62 2.15
C THR A 263 30.63 -12.72 2.73
N LEU A 264 29.57 -12.49 1.97
CA LEU A 264 28.40 -11.72 2.39
C LEU A 264 27.37 -12.64 3.08
N THR A 265 26.47 -12.03 3.84
CA THR A 265 25.35 -12.74 4.48
C THR A 265 24.18 -12.99 3.54
N ALA A 266 24.06 -12.18 2.48
CA ALA A 266 23.00 -12.23 1.48
C ALA A 266 23.59 -11.97 0.08
N PRO A 267 22.97 -12.48 -0.99
CA PRO A 267 23.49 -12.32 -2.35
C PRO A 267 23.30 -10.87 -2.84
N VAL A 268 24.32 -10.33 -3.50
CA VAL A 268 24.16 -9.21 -4.43
C VAL A 268 23.44 -9.74 -5.68
N LEU A 269 22.42 -9.01 -6.14
CA LEU A 269 21.66 -9.36 -7.34
C LEU A 269 22.36 -8.93 -8.63
N LYS A 270 22.01 -9.59 -9.73
CA LYS A 270 22.41 -9.19 -11.07
C LYS A 270 22.00 -7.75 -11.34
N GLY A 271 22.94 -6.95 -11.83
CA GLY A 271 22.70 -5.56 -12.26
C GLY A 271 22.81 -4.52 -11.15
N GLN A 272 22.96 -4.92 -9.88
CA GLN A 272 23.21 -3.98 -8.79
C GLN A 272 24.60 -3.37 -8.90
N GLN A 273 24.71 -2.10 -8.53
CA GLN A 273 25.99 -1.43 -8.32
C GLN A 273 26.51 -1.78 -6.92
N VAL A 274 27.75 -2.24 -6.83
CA VAL A 274 28.34 -2.68 -5.57
C VAL A 274 29.47 -1.75 -5.20
N ARG A 275 29.46 -1.28 -3.97
CA ARG A 275 30.51 -0.44 -3.39
C ARG A 275 31.15 -1.12 -2.20
N VAL A 276 32.46 -0.98 -2.08
CA VAL A 276 33.27 -1.44 -0.95
C VAL A 276 34.09 -0.26 -0.43
N ALA A 277 33.96 0.03 0.85
CA ALA A 277 34.81 0.95 1.56
C ALA A 277 35.55 0.24 2.70
N TYR A 278 36.83 0.56 2.88
CA TYR A 278 37.63 0.19 4.04
C TYR A 278 38.17 1.47 4.68
N ASP A 279 38.04 1.57 5.99
CA ASP A 279 38.35 2.79 6.76
C ASP A 279 39.85 3.06 6.97
N GLY A 280 40.74 2.10 6.65
CA GLY A 280 42.18 2.23 6.86
C GLY A 280 42.68 1.73 8.23
N GLU A 281 41.81 1.27 9.12
CA GLU A 281 42.14 1.02 10.53
C GLU A 281 42.36 -0.46 10.90
N ALA A 282 42.13 -1.39 9.97
CA ALA A 282 42.30 -2.84 10.22
C ALA A 282 43.77 -3.31 10.25
N GLY A 283 44.72 -2.43 9.92
CA GLY A 283 46.14 -2.79 9.79
C GLY A 283 46.47 -3.62 8.54
N LEU A 284 45.57 -3.66 7.56
CA LEU A 284 45.73 -4.38 6.29
C LEU A 284 47.04 -3.99 5.58
N ARG A 285 47.81 -4.99 5.13
CA ARG A 285 49.08 -4.77 4.39
C ARG A 285 49.14 -5.50 3.05
N VAL A 286 49.79 -4.88 2.08
CA VAL A 286 50.11 -5.45 0.75
C VAL A 286 51.61 -5.26 0.50
N GLY A 287 52.36 -6.34 0.25
CA GLY A 287 53.81 -6.26 0.05
C GLY A 287 54.59 -5.72 1.27
N GLY A 288 53.95 -5.68 2.45
CA GLY A 288 54.47 -5.09 3.68
C GLY A 288 54.08 -3.62 3.92
N GLU A 289 53.50 -2.94 2.92
CA GLU A 289 53.02 -1.56 3.04
C GLU A 289 51.58 -1.52 3.57
N SER A 290 51.23 -0.47 4.32
CA SER A 290 49.89 -0.32 4.90
C SER A 290 48.90 0.15 3.84
N VAL A 291 47.76 -0.53 3.71
CA VAL A 291 46.67 -0.09 2.83
C VAL A 291 45.94 1.09 3.48
N PRO A 292 45.83 2.24 2.79
CA PRO A 292 45.11 3.40 3.31
C PRO A 292 43.59 3.19 3.30
N GLN A 293 42.82 4.19 3.75
CA GLN A 293 41.38 4.21 3.51
C GLN A 293 41.10 4.07 2.01
N ILE A 294 40.16 3.20 1.65
CA ILE A 294 39.73 2.99 0.27
C ILE A 294 38.22 3.10 0.14
N SER A 295 37.76 3.59 -1.00
CA SER A 295 36.39 3.47 -1.48
C SER A 295 36.45 3.06 -2.94
N ARG A 296 35.85 1.94 -3.30
CA ARG A 296 35.86 1.41 -4.68
C ARG A 296 34.53 0.77 -5.03
N SER A 297 34.14 0.91 -6.30
CA SER A 297 33.09 0.08 -6.88
C SER A 297 33.64 -1.29 -7.26
N ALA A 298 32.85 -2.34 -7.08
CA ALA A 298 33.16 -3.70 -7.48
C ALA A 298 32.42 -4.05 -8.78
N GLY A 299 33.09 -4.75 -9.70
CA GLY A 299 32.40 -5.38 -10.81
C GLY A 299 31.39 -6.41 -10.30
N ASN A 300 30.22 -6.50 -10.92
CA ASN A 300 29.16 -7.41 -10.49
C ASN A 300 28.95 -8.53 -11.52
N LEU A 301 29.49 -9.73 -11.24
CA LEU A 301 29.30 -10.92 -12.08
C LEU A 301 28.11 -11.76 -11.64
N SER A 302 27.37 -11.33 -10.61
CA SER A 302 26.26 -12.10 -10.05
C SER A 302 25.22 -12.43 -11.11
N THR A 303 24.78 -13.69 -11.08
CA THR A 303 23.68 -14.19 -11.89
C THR A 303 22.38 -14.28 -11.10
N HIS A 304 22.41 -13.95 -9.80
CA HIS A 304 21.26 -14.07 -8.91
C HIS A 304 20.16 -13.08 -9.32
N ARG A 305 18.95 -13.58 -9.53
CA ARG A 305 17.77 -12.77 -9.86
C ARG A 305 16.75 -12.89 -8.75
N LEU A 306 16.04 -11.81 -8.47
CA LEU A 306 14.94 -11.83 -7.51
C LEU A 306 13.77 -12.62 -8.11
N THR A 307 13.38 -13.70 -7.44
CA THR A 307 12.33 -14.62 -7.88
C THR A 307 11.54 -15.08 -6.67
N THR A 308 10.25 -15.31 -6.85
CA THR A 308 9.44 -15.89 -5.78
C THR A 308 9.64 -17.41 -5.69
N ALA A 309 9.38 -17.98 -4.52
CA ALA A 309 9.37 -19.44 -4.36
C ALA A 309 8.30 -20.15 -5.23
N PHE A 310 7.33 -19.39 -5.76
CA PHE A 310 6.32 -19.85 -6.70
C PHE A 310 6.86 -19.85 -8.13
N GLY A 311 7.53 -18.78 -8.54
CA GLY A 311 8.21 -18.64 -9.84
C GLY A 311 9.23 -19.74 -10.08
N ASP A 312 10.01 -20.10 -9.05
CA ASP A 312 10.96 -21.22 -9.08
C ASP A 312 10.33 -22.56 -9.48
N LYS A 313 9.01 -22.72 -9.26
CA LYS A 313 8.27 -23.97 -9.45
C LYS A 313 7.26 -23.89 -10.61
N VAL A 314 7.22 -22.79 -11.34
CA VAL A 314 6.27 -22.62 -12.45
C VAL A 314 6.53 -23.66 -13.54
N ASP A 315 5.48 -24.39 -13.91
CA ASP A 315 5.44 -25.11 -15.19
C ASP A 315 5.13 -24.09 -16.31
N ARG A 316 6.17 -23.65 -17.02
CA ARG A 316 6.04 -22.66 -18.11
C ARG A 316 5.31 -23.23 -19.33
N ASP A 317 5.18 -24.54 -19.47
CA ASP A 317 4.39 -25.14 -20.55
C ASP A 317 2.89 -25.15 -20.22
N HIS A 318 2.54 -25.17 -18.93
CA HIS A 318 1.15 -25.18 -18.45
C HIS A 318 0.90 -24.25 -17.25
N PRO A 319 1.22 -22.94 -17.36
CA PRO A 319 1.06 -22.03 -16.23
C PRO A 319 -0.41 -21.70 -15.98
N LEU A 320 -0.75 -21.51 -14.69
CA LEU A 320 -2.10 -21.19 -14.22
C LEU A 320 -3.16 -22.15 -14.80
N PRO A 321 -3.09 -23.46 -14.49
CA PRO A 321 -3.94 -24.49 -15.09
C PRO A 321 -5.39 -24.48 -14.60
N GLU A 322 -5.73 -23.66 -13.61
CA GLU A 322 -7.06 -23.58 -13.02
C GLU A 322 -8.09 -22.96 -13.97
N TYR A 323 -9.36 -23.35 -13.85
CA TYR A 323 -10.42 -22.72 -14.63
C TYR A 323 -10.59 -21.24 -14.23
N PRO A 324 -10.57 -20.28 -15.19
CA PRO A 324 -10.46 -18.85 -14.86
C PRO A 324 -11.72 -18.19 -14.31
N ARG A 325 -12.92 -18.79 -14.43
CA ARG A 325 -14.19 -18.15 -14.05
C ARG A 325 -14.94 -18.90 -12.93
N PRO A 326 -14.57 -18.72 -11.65
CA PRO A 326 -15.24 -19.39 -10.52
C PRO A 326 -16.75 -19.13 -10.42
N GLN A 327 -17.23 -18.02 -10.98
CA GLN A 327 -18.65 -17.64 -11.00
C GLN A 327 -19.46 -18.26 -12.15
N GLN A 328 -18.83 -18.93 -13.11
CA GLN A 328 -19.48 -19.46 -14.32
C GLN A 328 -18.74 -20.70 -14.84
N VAL A 329 -18.68 -21.73 -14.01
CA VAL A 329 -17.91 -22.97 -14.24
C VAL A 329 -18.61 -23.87 -15.26
N ARG A 330 -17.83 -24.35 -16.22
CA ARG A 330 -18.19 -25.41 -17.17
C ARG A 330 -17.10 -26.48 -17.17
N ASP A 331 -17.51 -27.73 -17.37
CA ASP A 331 -16.59 -28.88 -17.34
C ASP A 331 -15.72 -28.96 -18.60
N ASP A 332 -16.30 -28.67 -19.77
CA ASP A 332 -15.60 -28.71 -21.05
C ASP A 332 -14.92 -27.36 -21.31
N TRP A 333 -13.59 -27.34 -21.28
CA TRP A 333 -12.79 -26.17 -21.65
C TRP A 333 -11.35 -26.59 -21.95
N LYS A 334 -10.56 -25.67 -22.50
CA LYS A 334 -9.14 -25.87 -22.76
C LYS A 334 -8.35 -24.60 -22.50
N ASN A 335 -7.41 -24.70 -21.57
CA ASN A 335 -6.41 -23.69 -21.31
C ASN A 335 -5.48 -23.53 -22.53
N LEU A 336 -5.19 -22.29 -22.93
CA LEU A 336 -4.32 -21.92 -24.04
C LEU A 336 -3.04 -21.20 -23.59
N ASN A 337 -2.80 -21.11 -22.28
CA ASN A 337 -1.55 -20.65 -21.69
C ASN A 337 -0.34 -21.51 -22.12
N GLY A 338 0.84 -21.10 -21.69
CA GLY A 338 2.12 -21.69 -22.03
C GLY A 338 2.72 -21.03 -23.26
N SER A 339 3.50 -21.78 -24.03
CA SER A 339 4.30 -21.18 -25.10
C SER A 339 3.47 -20.74 -26.34
N TRP A 340 3.67 -19.50 -26.78
CA TRP A 340 3.16 -18.89 -28.02
C TRP A 340 4.33 -18.44 -28.89
N GLU A 341 4.11 -18.33 -30.20
CA GLU A 341 5.05 -17.64 -31.09
C GLU A 341 4.86 -16.12 -30.95
N PHE A 342 5.94 -15.35 -31.03
CA PHE A 342 5.96 -13.91 -30.76
C PHE A 342 6.84 -13.14 -31.77
N ALA A 343 6.49 -11.88 -32.02
CA ALA A 343 7.35 -10.88 -32.65
C ALA A 343 6.92 -9.46 -32.23
N GLY A 344 7.89 -8.58 -31.99
CA GLY A 344 7.64 -7.13 -31.99
C GLY A 344 7.20 -6.66 -33.38
N ALA A 345 6.51 -5.53 -33.45
CA ALA A 345 5.92 -4.99 -34.66
C ALA A 345 6.13 -3.47 -34.77
N ALA A 346 6.00 -2.93 -35.98
CA ALA A 346 5.93 -1.49 -36.17
C ALA A 346 4.49 -0.96 -35.97
N ALA A 347 4.36 0.32 -35.60
CA ALA A 347 3.07 0.98 -35.50
C ALA A 347 2.25 0.83 -36.81
N GLY A 348 1.03 0.29 -36.69
CA GLY A 348 0.11 0.09 -37.81
C GLY A 348 0.41 -1.14 -38.69
N GLU A 349 1.47 -1.90 -38.42
CA GLU A 349 1.79 -3.14 -39.12
C GLU A 349 0.62 -4.13 -39.02
N GLN A 350 0.41 -4.92 -40.09
CA GLN A 350 -0.64 -5.94 -40.14
C GLN A 350 -0.04 -7.34 -39.96
N PRO A 351 -0.69 -8.22 -39.18
CA PRO A 351 -0.18 -9.57 -38.98
C PRO A 351 -0.18 -10.38 -40.28
N VAL A 352 0.82 -11.23 -40.46
CA VAL A 352 0.89 -12.17 -41.59
C VAL A 352 0.42 -13.56 -41.15
N PHE A 353 -0.64 -14.06 -41.80
CA PHE A 353 -1.23 -15.36 -41.48
C PHE A 353 -0.47 -16.53 -42.12
N GLY A 354 -0.52 -17.70 -41.49
CA GLY A 354 0.12 -18.93 -41.98
C GLY A 354 1.66 -18.94 -41.90
N LYS A 355 2.29 -17.90 -41.35
CA LYS A 355 3.74 -17.82 -41.15
C LYS A 355 4.10 -17.91 -39.66
N LYS A 356 5.26 -18.50 -39.37
CA LYS A 356 5.80 -18.52 -38.02
C LYS A 356 6.35 -17.15 -37.64
N LEU A 357 6.20 -16.78 -36.37
CA LEU A 357 6.92 -15.65 -35.80
C LEU A 357 8.30 -16.09 -35.29
N GLY A 358 9.23 -15.14 -35.14
CA GLY A 358 10.66 -15.41 -34.92
C GLY A 358 11.01 -15.83 -33.50
N GLU A 359 10.19 -15.46 -32.51
CA GLU A 359 10.47 -15.65 -31.10
C GLU A 359 9.36 -16.45 -30.40
N ARG A 360 9.53 -16.70 -29.10
CA ARG A 360 8.52 -17.37 -28.28
C ARG A 360 8.32 -16.62 -26.97
N ILE A 361 7.09 -16.62 -26.49
CA ILE A 361 6.69 -16.03 -25.21
C ILE A 361 5.85 -17.03 -24.41
N THR A 362 5.95 -16.98 -23.10
CA THR A 362 5.10 -17.76 -22.18
C THR A 362 3.88 -16.93 -21.78
N VAL A 363 2.71 -17.27 -22.31
CA VAL A 363 1.42 -16.66 -21.93
C VAL A 363 0.91 -17.32 -20.65
N PRO A 364 0.40 -16.57 -19.66
CA PRO A 364 -0.01 -15.18 -19.77
C PRO A 364 0.92 -14.24 -19.01
N TYR A 365 2.24 -14.37 -19.13
CA TYR A 365 3.14 -13.45 -18.46
C TYR A 365 3.43 -12.22 -19.35
N PRO A 366 3.46 -10.99 -18.79
CA PRO A 366 3.71 -9.76 -19.55
C PRO A 366 5.05 -9.79 -20.26
N VAL A 367 5.19 -9.07 -21.38
CA VAL A 367 6.43 -9.07 -22.20
C VAL A 367 7.67 -8.73 -21.36
N GLU A 368 7.54 -7.76 -20.46
CA GLU A 368 8.59 -7.25 -19.58
C GLU A 368 9.00 -8.21 -18.47
N SER A 369 8.17 -9.20 -18.13
CA SER A 369 8.41 -10.10 -17.00
C SER A 369 9.48 -11.16 -17.29
N GLN A 370 10.15 -11.65 -16.23
CA GLN A 370 11.11 -12.75 -16.34
C GLN A 370 10.42 -14.06 -16.81
N LEU A 371 9.21 -14.34 -16.31
CA LEU A 371 8.48 -15.57 -16.63
C LEU A 371 7.99 -15.62 -18.08
N SER A 372 7.87 -14.49 -18.78
CA SER A 372 7.56 -14.47 -20.22
C SER A 372 8.70 -15.05 -21.06
N GLY A 373 9.94 -14.80 -20.64
CA GLY A 373 11.17 -15.15 -21.34
C GLY A 373 11.70 -14.08 -22.29
N LEU A 374 11.10 -12.88 -22.31
CA LEU A 374 11.52 -11.78 -23.19
C LEU A 374 12.23 -10.63 -22.43
N GLU A 375 11.74 -10.24 -21.25
CA GLU A 375 12.36 -9.20 -20.38
C GLU A 375 12.65 -7.87 -21.11
N ARG A 376 11.72 -7.40 -21.96
CA ARG A 376 11.86 -6.11 -22.66
C ARG A 376 10.50 -5.47 -22.92
N HIS A 377 10.51 -4.17 -23.15
CA HIS A 377 9.30 -3.42 -23.52
C HIS A 377 9.05 -3.46 -25.04
N GLU A 378 7.78 -3.56 -25.43
CA GLU A 378 7.32 -3.55 -26.82
C GLU A 378 6.01 -2.76 -26.92
N ASP A 379 5.97 -1.67 -27.69
CA ASP A 379 4.74 -0.88 -27.87
C ASP A 379 3.70 -1.63 -28.74
N HIS A 380 4.19 -2.41 -29.70
CA HIS A 380 3.39 -3.10 -30.70
C HIS A 380 3.93 -4.50 -30.91
N MET A 381 3.04 -5.48 -30.94
CA MET A 381 3.45 -6.90 -30.94
C MET A 381 2.41 -7.83 -31.54
N PHE A 382 2.88 -8.97 -32.03
CA PHE A 382 2.05 -10.07 -32.52
C PHE A 382 2.30 -11.35 -31.73
N TYR A 383 1.21 -12.01 -31.36
CA TYR A 383 1.18 -13.36 -30.80
C TYR A 383 0.57 -14.32 -31.79
N ARG A 384 1.08 -15.56 -31.85
CA ARG A 384 0.50 -16.63 -32.67
C ARG A 384 0.49 -17.97 -31.94
N LYS A 385 -0.64 -18.69 -32.00
CA LYS A 385 -0.76 -20.07 -31.52
C LYS A 385 -1.56 -20.93 -32.50
N LEU A 386 -1.12 -22.18 -32.68
CA LEU A 386 -1.91 -23.21 -33.33
C LEU A 386 -2.62 -24.05 -32.28
N VAL A 387 -3.94 -24.18 -32.39
CA VAL A 387 -4.77 -24.92 -31.43
C VAL A 387 -5.59 -25.98 -32.13
N THR A 388 -5.87 -27.08 -31.44
CA THR A 388 -6.81 -28.11 -31.92
C THR A 388 -8.07 -28.09 -31.08
N VAL A 389 -9.22 -27.94 -31.73
CA VAL A 389 -10.55 -28.04 -31.12
C VAL A 389 -10.85 -29.53 -30.87
N PRO A 390 -11.14 -29.94 -29.63
CA PRO A 390 -11.51 -31.32 -29.32
C PRO A 390 -12.72 -31.80 -30.13
N LYS A 391 -12.63 -33.00 -30.71
CA LYS A 391 -13.69 -33.54 -31.58
C LYS A 391 -15.01 -33.78 -30.83
N ASN A 392 -14.93 -34.13 -29.55
CA ASN A 392 -16.09 -34.38 -28.68
C ASN A 392 -16.87 -33.11 -28.32
N TRP A 393 -16.36 -31.91 -28.65
CA TRP A 393 -17.06 -30.65 -28.41
C TRP A 393 -18.13 -30.32 -29.46
N SER A 394 -18.16 -31.01 -30.60
CA SER A 394 -19.23 -30.90 -31.61
C SER A 394 -19.52 -29.47 -32.11
N VAL A 395 -18.47 -28.67 -32.38
CA VAL A 395 -18.55 -27.24 -32.76
C VAL A 395 -19.00 -26.98 -34.22
N LYS A 396 -18.94 -27.97 -35.12
CA LYS A 396 -19.40 -27.87 -36.52
C LYS A 396 -19.97 -29.19 -37.04
N GLY A 397 -20.83 -29.12 -38.07
CA GLY A 397 -21.21 -30.27 -38.90
C GLY A 397 -22.61 -30.84 -38.69
N ASP A 398 -23.46 -30.21 -37.87
CA ASP A 398 -24.85 -30.64 -37.68
C ASP A 398 -25.82 -29.84 -38.57
N LYS A 399 -26.60 -30.53 -39.41
CA LYS A 399 -27.68 -29.95 -40.23
C LYS A 399 -28.94 -29.60 -39.41
N GLY A 400 -29.02 -30.06 -38.17
CA GLY A 400 -30.13 -29.84 -37.24
C GLY A 400 -29.99 -28.62 -36.33
N GLY A 401 -28.89 -27.86 -36.42
CA GLY A 401 -28.69 -26.64 -35.63
C GLY A 401 -28.42 -26.86 -34.13
N LYS A 402 -27.96 -28.06 -33.73
CA LYS A 402 -27.64 -28.40 -32.33
C LYS A 402 -26.14 -28.41 -32.01
N ALA A 403 -25.28 -28.11 -33.00
CA ALA A 403 -23.84 -28.00 -32.78
C ALA A 403 -23.53 -26.92 -31.73
N ASN A 404 -22.54 -27.17 -30.88
CA ASN A 404 -22.08 -26.17 -29.93
C ASN A 404 -21.41 -25.00 -30.66
N ARG A 405 -21.45 -23.84 -30.02
CA ARG A 405 -20.65 -22.67 -30.39
C ARG A 405 -19.31 -22.77 -29.66
N LEU A 406 -18.26 -22.14 -30.19
CA LEU A 406 -16.94 -22.10 -29.57
C LEU A 406 -16.58 -20.68 -29.19
N LYS A 407 -16.40 -20.44 -27.90
CA LYS A 407 -15.91 -19.17 -27.37
C LYS A 407 -14.40 -19.24 -27.19
N LEU A 408 -13.71 -18.19 -27.63
CA LEU A 408 -12.33 -17.88 -27.27
C LEU A 408 -12.36 -16.73 -26.29
N ASN A 409 -11.70 -16.88 -25.14
CA ASN A 409 -11.78 -15.93 -24.03
C ASN A 409 -10.38 -15.49 -23.61
N PHE A 410 -10.29 -14.23 -23.18
CA PHE A 410 -9.10 -13.59 -22.64
C PHE A 410 -9.45 -12.99 -21.28
N GLY A 411 -8.65 -13.27 -20.25
CA GLY A 411 -8.85 -12.68 -18.92
C GLY A 411 -8.53 -11.18 -18.90
N ALA A 412 -7.49 -10.77 -19.62
CA ALA A 412 -7.08 -9.39 -19.85
C ALA A 412 -5.94 -9.37 -20.88
N VAL A 413 -5.87 -8.30 -21.67
CA VAL A 413 -4.77 -8.02 -22.60
C VAL A 413 -4.50 -6.52 -22.51
N ASP A 414 -3.31 -6.12 -22.08
CA ASP A 414 -2.94 -4.71 -22.00
C ASP A 414 -2.29 -4.27 -23.33
N TYR A 415 -2.79 -3.29 -24.08
CA TYR A 415 -3.97 -2.45 -23.84
C TYR A 415 -5.04 -2.56 -24.94
N GLU A 416 -4.63 -2.45 -26.22
CA GLU A 416 -5.51 -2.59 -27.38
C GLU A 416 -5.25 -3.91 -28.09
N ALA A 417 -6.24 -4.80 -28.12
CA ALA A 417 -6.13 -6.13 -28.70
C ALA A 417 -7.02 -6.30 -29.93
N ARG A 418 -6.47 -6.88 -31.00
CA ARG A 418 -7.23 -7.38 -32.16
C ARG A 418 -6.94 -8.85 -32.36
N VAL A 419 -7.99 -9.66 -32.57
CA VAL A 419 -7.87 -11.11 -32.60
C VAL A 419 -8.36 -11.67 -33.94
N TRP A 420 -7.56 -12.55 -34.54
CA TRP A 420 -7.89 -13.28 -35.76
C TRP A 420 -7.86 -14.78 -35.53
N VAL A 421 -8.81 -15.48 -36.17
CA VAL A 421 -8.80 -16.94 -36.28
C VAL A 421 -8.79 -17.32 -37.75
N ASN A 422 -7.75 -18.03 -38.18
CA ASN A 422 -7.52 -18.42 -39.58
C ASN A 422 -7.62 -17.22 -40.57
N GLY A 423 -7.08 -16.06 -40.18
CA GLY A 423 -7.10 -14.84 -41.01
C GLY A 423 -8.41 -14.06 -40.98
N LYS A 424 -9.47 -14.53 -40.31
CA LYS A 424 -10.70 -13.76 -40.08
C LYS A 424 -10.63 -13.06 -38.74
N GLN A 425 -10.81 -11.74 -38.72
CA GLN A 425 -10.89 -10.99 -37.47
C GLN A 425 -12.19 -11.37 -36.73
N VAL A 426 -12.07 -11.65 -35.43
CA VAL A 426 -13.19 -12.14 -34.60
C VAL A 426 -13.48 -11.24 -33.39
N ALA A 427 -12.53 -10.40 -32.97
CA ALA A 427 -12.73 -9.44 -31.88
C ALA A 427 -11.75 -8.27 -31.95
N GLU A 428 -12.17 -7.16 -31.35
CA GLU A 428 -11.34 -6.02 -30.94
C GLU A 428 -11.69 -5.69 -29.48
N HIS A 429 -10.70 -5.31 -28.69
CA HIS A 429 -10.86 -4.91 -27.29
C HIS A 429 -9.89 -3.78 -26.94
N THR A 430 -10.34 -2.87 -26.09
CA THR A 430 -9.52 -1.79 -25.53
C THR A 430 -9.76 -1.77 -24.03
N GLY A 431 -8.69 -1.90 -23.25
CA GLY A 431 -8.74 -1.96 -21.80
C GLY A 431 -7.78 -3.02 -21.24
N GLY A 432 -6.91 -2.61 -20.32
CA GLY A 432 -5.84 -3.48 -19.81
C GLY A 432 -6.27 -4.48 -18.76
N TYR A 433 -7.48 -4.34 -18.20
CA TYR A 433 -7.84 -4.95 -16.91
C TYR A 433 -9.16 -5.73 -16.91
N THR A 434 -9.85 -5.78 -18.05
CA THR A 434 -11.16 -6.42 -18.17
C THR A 434 -11.12 -7.60 -19.12
N ALA A 435 -11.92 -8.64 -18.84
CA ALA A 435 -12.02 -9.81 -19.69
C ALA A 435 -12.87 -9.54 -20.94
N PHE A 436 -12.60 -10.29 -22.01
CA PHE A 436 -13.45 -10.28 -23.21
C PHE A 436 -13.48 -11.65 -23.91
N SER A 437 -14.51 -11.85 -24.73
CA SER A 437 -14.78 -13.12 -25.41
C SER A 437 -15.13 -12.90 -26.88
N ALA A 438 -14.74 -13.86 -27.73
CA ALA A 438 -15.09 -13.90 -29.15
C ALA A 438 -15.78 -15.23 -29.49
N ASP A 439 -16.86 -15.17 -30.27
CA ASP A 439 -17.40 -16.37 -30.90
C ASP A 439 -16.61 -16.70 -32.16
N ILE A 440 -15.85 -17.79 -32.11
CA ILE A 440 -14.96 -18.19 -33.19
C ILE A 440 -15.52 -19.33 -34.04
N THR A 441 -16.78 -19.73 -33.79
CA THR A 441 -17.43 -20.86 -34.44
C THR A 441 -17.31 -20.76 -35.95
N ASP A 442 -17.67 -19.62 -36.55
CA ASP A 442 -17.65 -19.51 -38.01
C ASP A 442 -16.23 -19.40 -38.59
N ALA A 443 -15.25 -18.95 -37.80
CA ALA A 443 -13.86 -18.78 -38.23
C ALA A 443 -13.03 -20.08 -38.18
N VAL A 444 -13.43 -21.08 -37.39
CA VAL A 444 -12.69 -22.35 -37.31
C VAL A 444 -12.91 -23.23 -38.55
N LYS A 445 -11.87 -23.93 -38.99
CA LYS A 445 -11.95 -24.98 -40.01
C LYS A 445 -12.60 -26.24 -39.43
N GLY A 446 -13.28 -27.03 -40.25
CA GLY A 446 -13.95 -28.27 -39.80
C GLY A 446 -13.01 -29.39 -39.35
N SER A 447 -11.71 -29.31 -39.65
CA SER A 447 -10.68 -30.22 -39.15
C SER A 447 -9.30 -29.55 -39.15
N GLY A 448 -8.34 -30.15 -38.45
CA GLY A 448 -6.95 -29.69 -38.35
C GLY A 448 -6.72 -28.56 -37.34
N PRO A 449 -5.46 -28.07 -37.24
CA PRO A 449 -5.12 -26.95 -36.37
C PRO A 449 -5.79 -25.64 -36.82
N GLN A 450 -6.22 -24.85 -35.83
CA GLN A 450 -6.74 -23.50 -35.97
C GLN A 450 -5.65 -22.52 -35.61
N GLU A 451 -5.41 -21.55 -36.47
CA GLU A 451 -4.45 -20.48 -36.20
C GLU A 451 -5.14 -19.34 -35.47
N ILE A 452 -4.62 -18.96 -34.31
CA ILE A 452 -5.00 -17.76 -33.57
C ILE A 452 -3.84 -16.78 -33.69
N VAL A 453 -4.14 -15.55 -34.09
CA VAL A 453 -3.19 -14.42 -34.07
C VAL A 453 -3.80 -13.29 -33.26
N VAL A 454 -3.01 -12.68 -32.39
CA VAL A 454 -3.40 -11.49 -31.62
C VAL A 454 -2.40 -10.38 -31.91
N ALA A 455 -2.89 -9.21 -32.29
CA ALA A 455 -2.08 -7.99 -32.35
C ALA A 455 -2.39 -7.16 -31.11
N VAL A 456 -1.35 -6.70 -30.43
CA VAL A 456 -1.48 -5.87 -29.24
C VAL A 456 -0.73 -4.56 -29.43
N THR A 457 -1.35 -3.46 -29.01
CA THR A 457 -0.71 -2.15 -28.85
C THR A 457 -0.85 -1.72 -27.39
N ASP A 458 0.26 -1.38 -26.76
CA ASP A 458 0.31 -0.82 -25.41
C ASP A 458 1.50 0.12 -25.31
N THR A 459 1.23 1.41 -25.14
CA THR A 459 2.27 2.44 -25.03
C THR A 459 2.56 2.81 -23.58
N THR A 460 1.82 2.24 -22.61
CA THR A 460 1.85 2.60 -21.19
C THR A 460 1.88 4.13 -20.99
N GLY A 461 1.00 4.82 -21.74
CA GLY A 461 1.11 6.24 -22.03
C GLY A 461 -0.06 7.07 -21.50
N ALA A 462 -0.12 8.33 -21.93
CA ALA A 462 -1.22 9.23 -21.57
C ALA A 462 -2.58 8.72 -22.08
N ASP A 463 -3.65 9.07 -21.36
CA ASP A 463 -5.05 8.70 -21.64
C ASP A 463 -5.33 7.19 -21.63
N GLN A 464 -4.47 6.40 -20.98
CA GLN A 464 -4.65 4.98 -20.71
C GLN A 464 -4.74 4.76 -19.19
N PRO A 465 -5.72 3.97 -18.69
CA PRO A 465 -5.70 3.46 -17.32
C PRO A 465 -4.51 2.49 -17.16
N THR A 466 -3.47 2.92 -16.45
CA THR A 466 -2.21 2.17 -16.31
C THR A 466 -1.94 1.71 -14.88
N GLY A 467 -2.68 2.20 -13.89
CA GLY A 467 -2.39 1.94 -12.48
C GLY A 467 -1.01 2.49 -12.09
N LYS A 468 -0.18 1.66 -11.46
CA LYS A 468 1.22 1.98 -11.11
C LYS A 468 2.25 1.66 -12.20
N GLN A 469 1.82 1.25 -13.40
CA GLN A 469 2.73 0.92 -14.49
C GLN A 469 3.40 2.17 -15.07
N SER A 470 4.70 2.08 -15.40
CA SER A 470 5.45 3.12 -16.08
C SER A 470 6.42 2.55 -17.12
N ALA A 471 6.54 3.23 -18.26
CA ALA A 471 7.60 2.96 -19.25
C ALA A 471 9.00 3.33 -18.73
N ASN A 472 9.08 4.18 -17.71
CA ASN A 472 10.29 4.55 -17.00
C ASN A 472 10.05 4.31 -15.50
N PRO A 473 10.14 3.05 -15.01
CA PRO A 473 9.86 2.73 -13.62
C PRO A 473 10.85 3.40 -12.67
N GLY A 474 10.37 3.74 -11.49
CA GLY A 474 11.12 4.48 -10.49
C GLY A 474 10.19 5.13 -9.48
N GLY A 475 10.71 5.39 -8.29
CA GLY A 475 9.87 5.90 -7.22
C GLY A 475 8.77 4.88 -6.86
N ILE A 476 7.55 5.37 -6.76
CA ILE A 476 6.35 4.59 -6.42
C ILE A 476 5.60 4.05 -7.65
N PHE A 477 6.25 4.03 -8.82
CA PHE A 477 5.73 3.48 -10.08
C PHE A 477 6.67 2.38 -10.59
N TYR A 478 6.08 1.29 -11.09
CA TYR A 478 6.78 0.03 -11.32
C TYR A 478 6.82 -0.34 -12.80
N THR A 479 7.60 -1.39 -13.11
CA THR A 479 7.79 -1.91 -14.47
C THR A 479 6.45 -2.17 -15.17
N ALA A 480 6.32 -1.68 -16.41
CA ALA A 480 5.13 -1.91 -17.25
C ALA A 480 4.83 -3.40 -17.47
N SER A 481 3.57 -3.74 -17.70
CA SER A 481 3.10 -5.11 -17.97
C SER A 481 2.21 -5.15 -19.21
N SER A 482 2.85 -5.18 -20.39
CA SER A 482 2.16 -5.17 -21.67
C SER A 482 1.78 -6.59 -22.15
N GLY A 483 0.80 -6.64 -23.07
CA GLY A 483 0.45 -7.87 -23.77
C GLY A 483 -0.59 -8.73 -23.03
N ILE A 484 -0.57 -10.03 -23.31
CA ILE A 484 -1.53 -10.98 -22.73
C ILE A 484 -1.06 -11.35 -21.33
N TRP A 485 -1.64 -10.72 -20.30
CA TRP A 485 -1.23 -10.91 -18.91
C TRP A 485 -2.23 -11.70 -18.04
N GLN A 486 -3.37 -12.13 -18.57
CA GLN A 486 -4.22 -13.12 -17.89
C GLN A 486 -4.60 -14.30 -18.80
N THR A 487 -5.09 -15.37 -18.19
CA THR A 487 -5.34 -16.66 -18.86
C THR A 487 -6.15 -16.53 -20.15
N VAL A 488 -5.72 -17.27 -21.18
CA VAL A 488 -6.45 -17.44 -22.43
C VAL A 488 -7.02 -18.85 -22.47
N TRP A 489 -8.29 -19.01 -22.83
CA TRP A 489 -8.90 -20.33 -22.93
C TRP A 489 -9.99 -20.38 -24.02
N MET A 490 -10.35 -21.58 -24.42
CA MET A 490 -11.52 -21.82 -25.26
C MET A 490 -12.46 -22.84 -24.63
N GLU A 491 -13.75 -22.72 -24.89
CA GLU A 491 -14.77 -23.63 -24.38
C GLU A 491 -15.95 -23.75 -25.35
N PRO A 492 -16.58 -24.94 -25.46
CA PRO A 492 -17.82 -25.08 -26.18
C PRO A 492 -18.99 -24.60 -25.33
N VAL A 493 -19.93 -23.88 -25.93
CA VAL A 493 -21.18 -23.46 -25.31
C VAL A 493 -22.35 -23.90 -26.18
N ALA A 494 -23.52 -24.13 -25.58
CA ALA A 494 -24.72 -24.43 -26.33
C ALA A 494 -25.10 -23.25 -27.28
N PRO A 495 -25.89 -23.50 -28.34
CA PRO A 495 -26.42 -22.44 -29.21
C PRO A 495 -27.06 -21.27 -28.48
N ALA A 496 -27.87 -21.54 -27.45
CA ALA A 496 -28.31 -20.56 -26.46
C ALA A 496 -27.67 -20.94 -25.13
N ALA A 497 -26.86 -20.05 -24.58
CA ALA A 497 -26.04 -20.31 -23.40
C ALA A 497 -26.18 -19.21 -22.35
N VAL A 498 -25.78 -19.51 -21.13
CA VAL A 498 -25.61 -18.49 -20.08
C VAL A 498 -24.40 -17.64 -20.47
N ASP A 499 -24.63 -16.40 -20.89
CA ASP A 499 -23.56 -15.47 -21.26
C ASP A 499 -22.98 -14.80 -20.02
N SER A 500 -23.85 -14.34 -19.12
CA SER A 500 -23.49 -13.81 -17.81
C SER A 500 -24.60 -14.05 -16.78
N LEU A 501 -24.25 -13.91 -15.50
CA LEU A 501 -25.20 -13.89 -14.40
C LEU A 501 -24.88 -12.75 -13.46
N THR A 502 -25.90 -12.18 -12.84
CA THR A 502 -25.80 -11.11 -11.85
C THR A 502 -26.55 -11.53 -10.60
N THR A 503 -25.87 -11.57 -9.46
CA THR A 503 -26.39 -12.04 -8.18
C THR A 503 -26.28 -10.94 -7.13
N THR A 504 -27.40 -10.51 -6.55
CA THR A 504 -27.44 -9.51 -5.48
C THR A 504 -28.19 -10.07 -4.26
N PRO A 505 -27.50 -10.27 -3.12
CA PRO A 505 -28.13 -10.70 -1.87
C PRO A 505 -29.07 -9.62 -1.30
N ASP A 506 -30.24 -10.05 -0.82
CA ASP A 506 -31.22 -9.23 -0.10
C ASP A 506 -31.52 -9.95 1.23
N ILE A 507 -30.74 -9.62 2.25
CA ILE A 507 -30.76 -10.36 3.52
C ILE A 507 -32.04 -10.11 4.32
N ASP A 508 -32.64 -8.92 4.18
CA ASP A 508 -33.87 -8.54 4.88
C ASP A 508 -35.08 -9.33 4.37
N ARG A 509 -35.14 -9.56 3.05
CA ARG A 509 -36.18 -10.39 2.42
C ARG A 509 -35.82 -11.87 2.33
N GLY A 510 -34.58 -12.22 2.68
CA GLY A 510 -34.04 -13.58 2.62
C GLY A 510 -34.12 -14.23 1.25
N ARG A 511 -33.61 -13.51 0.24
CA ARG A 511 -33.58 -13.94 -1.15
C ARG A 511 -32.31 -13.47 -1.85
N LEU A 512 -31.98 -14.14 -2.94
CA LEU A 512 -30.99 -13.69 -3.90
C LEU A 512 -31.74 -13.19 -5.15
N SER A 513 -31.54 -11.93 -5.52
CA SER A 513 -31.92 -11.45 -6.85
C SER A 513 -30.93 -12.02 -7.86
N LEU A 514 -31.43 -12.75 -8.86
CA LEU A 514 -30.64 -13.40 -9.89
C LEU A 514 -31.14 -12.98 -11.27
N THR A 515 -30.27 -12.38 -12.07
CA THR A 515 -30.52 -12.19 -13.50
C THR A 515 -29.54 -13.05 -14.30
N VAL A 516 -30.06 -13.81 -15.26
CA VAL A 516 -29.23 -14.63 -16.16
C VAL A 516 -29.43 -14.12 -17.58
N ASN A 517 -28.34 -13.62 -18.16
CA ASN A 517 -28.35 -13.03 -19.49
C ASN A 517 -27.97 -14.08 -20.53
N SER A 518 -28.69 -14.06 -21.65
CA SER A 518 -28.44 -14.89 -22.82
C SER A 518 -28.96 -14.17 -24.06
N GLU A 519 -28.05 -13.76 -24.94
CA GLU A 519 -28.38 -13.02 -26.17
C GLU A 519 -29.15 -13.91 -27.16
N ASP A 520 -28.71 -15.16 -27.29
CA ASP A 520 -29.26 -16.14 -28.24
C ASP A 520 -30.47 -16.92 -27.70
N ALA A 521 -30.90 -16.67 -26.46
CA ALA A 521 -32.06 -17.34 -25.87
C ALA A 521 -33.38 -16.96 -26.56
N SER A 522 -34.22 -17.96 -26.85
CA SER A 522 -35.58 -17.69 -27.32
C SER A 522 -36.45 -17.06 -26.22
N LYS A 523 -37.56 -16.44 -26.61
CA LYS A 523 -38.57 -15.93 -25.67
C LYS A 523 -39.17 -17.03 -24.77
N SER A 524 -39.10 -18.29 -25.20
CA SER A 524 -39.55 -19.46 -24.43
C SER A 524 -38.47 -20.05 -23.53
N ALA A 525 -37.21 -19.60 -23.60
CA ALA A 525 -36.14 -20.10 -22.77
C ALA A 525 -36.50 -19.98 -21.28
N ARG A 526 -36.07 -20.97 -20.50
CA ARG A 526 -36.29 -21.03 -19.06
C ARG A 526 -34.98 -21.21 -18.34
N ILE A 527 -34.81 -20.40 -17.30
CA ILE A 527 -33.74 -20.52 -16.32
C ILE A 527 -34.28 -21.33 -15.15
N THR A 528 -33.51 -22.30 -14.68
CA THR A 528 -33.71 -22.95 -13.38
C THR A 528 -32.45 -22.74 -12.55
N ALA A 529 -32.60 -22.10 -11.40
CA ALA A 529 -31.52 -21.86 -10.45
C ALA A 529 -31.79 -22.59 -9.14
N VAL A 530 -30.79 -23.29 -8.63
CA VAL A 530 -30.88 -24.09 -7.39
C VAL A 530 -29.71 -23.75 -6.48
N ALA A 531 -30.02 -23.24 -5.29
CA ALA A 531 -29.04 -22.96 -4.24
C ALA A 531 -28.92 -24.12 -3.25
N ARG A 532 -27.70 -24.45 -2.83
CA ARG A 532 -27.40 -25.51 -1.86
C ARG A 532 -26.49 -25.02 -0.74
N ASP A 533 -26.72 -25.53 0.46
CA ASP A 533 -25.80 -25.35 1.59
C ASP A 533 -24.52 -26.19 1.41
N LYS A 534 -23.50 -25.97 2.26
CA LYS A 534 -22.24 -26.73 2.25
C LYS A 534 -22.41 -28.25 2.45
N LYS A 535 -23.60 -28.74 2.83
CA LYS A 535 -23.93 -30.18 2.97
C LYS A 535 -24.68 -30.71 1.74
N GLY A 536 -24.82 -29.90 0.68
CA GLY A 536 -25.51 -30.24 -0.56
C GLY A 536 -27.05 -30.18 -0.49
N LYS A 537 -27.62 -29.74 0.64
CA LYS A 537 -29.07 -29.63 0.81
C LYS A 537 -29.58 -28.41 0.06
N VAL A 538 -30.66 -28.57 -0.72
CA VAL A 538 -31.33 -27.46 -1.38
C VAL A 538 -31.92 -26.50 -0.35
N VAL A 539 -31.52 -25.24 -0.41
CA VAL A 539 -32.02 -24.15 0.44
C VAL A 539 -32.94 -23.18 -0.33
N GLY A 540 -32.90 -23.23 -1.66
CA GLY A 540 -33.67 -22.38 -2.55
C GLY A 540 -33.73 -22.95 -3.97
N SER A 541 -34.83 -22.68 -4.67
CA SER A 541 -34.95 -22.94 -6.11
C SER A 541 -35.89 -21.93 -6.75
N VAL A 542 -35.59 -21.50 -7.98
CA VAL A 542 -36.48 -20.66 -8.78
C VAL A 542 -36.42 -21.07 -10.25
N THR A 543 -37.54 -20.95 -10.97
CA THR A 543 -37.61 -21.11 -12.41
C THR A 543 -38.33 -19.93 -13.04
N GLY A 544 -37.81 -19.39 -14.13
CA GLY A 544 -38.41 -18.24 -14.82
C GLY A 544 -37.81 -18.00 -16.20
N PRO A 545 -38.22 -16.93 -16.89
CA PRO A 545 -37.64 -16.57 -18.20
C PRO A 545 -36.18 -16.11 -18.06
N ALA A 546 -35.38 -16.34 -19.11
CA ALA A 546 -34.06 -15.70 -19.25
C ALA A 546 -34.20 -14.18 -19.42
N ASN A 547 -33.11 -13.43 -19.19
CA ASN A 547 -33.04 -11.97 -19.36
C ASN A 547 -34.03 -11.18 -18.47
N ARG A 548 -34.44 -11.75 -17.34
CA ARG A 548 -35.32 -11.13 -16.33
C ARG A 548 -34.80 -11.45 -14.94
N GLU A 549 -35.03 -10.53 -14.00
CA GLU A 549 -34.72 -10.77 -12.60
C GLU A 549 -35.63 -11.89 -12.04
N LEU A 550 -34.99 -12.86 -11.39
CA LEU A 550 -35.61 -13.95 -10.65
C LEU A 550 -35.32 -13.77 -9.17
N SER A 551 -36.33 -14.03 -8.34
CA SER A 551 -36.20 -13.99 -6.87
C SER A 551 -35.99 -15.41 -6.34
N LEU A 552 -34.75 -15.78 -6.06
CA LEU A 552 -34.39 -17.08 -5.48
C LEU A 552 -34.49 -17.01 -3.93
N PRO A 553 -35.48 -17.65 -3.29
CA PRO A 553 -35.57 -17.63 -1.82
C PRO A 553 -34.41 -18.39 -1.17
N VAL A 554 -33.87 -17.88 -0.06
CA VAL A 554 -32.80 -18.52 0.73
C VAL A 554 -33.27 -18.62 2.18
N ALA A 555 -33.91 -19.74 2.52
CA ALA A 555 -34.46 -19.93 3.86
C ALA A 555 -33.36 -20.14 4.91
N LYS A 556 -33.50 -19.53 6.09
CA LYS A 556 -32.55 -19.63 7.23
C LYS A 556 -31.11 -19.34 6.79
N GLN A 557 -30.91 -18.11 6.34
CA GLN A 557 -29.64 -17.63 5.82
C GLN A 557 -28.52 -17.83 6.83
N HIS A 558 -27.38 -18.28 6.33
CA HIS A 558 -26.09 -18.25 6.98
C HIS A 558 -25.32 -17.13 6.29
N LEU A 559 -25.12 -16.03 7.02
CA LEU A 559 -24.55 -14.82 6.44
C LEU A 559 -23.04 -14.95 6.28
N TRP A 560 -22.51 -14.36 5.21
CA TRP A 560 -21.08 -14.26 4.98
C TRP A 560 -20.50 -13.12 5.82
N THR A 561 -19.38 -13.39 6.49
CA THR A 561 -18.53 -12.39 7.16
C THR A 561 -17.05 -12.78 6.99
N PRO A 562 -16.09 -11.86 7.27
CA PRO A 562 -14.69 -12.22 7.32
C PRO A 562 -14.34 -13.35 8.31
N ASP A 563 -15.09 -13.53 9.40
CA ASP A 563 -14.85 -14.59 10.39
C ASP A 563 -15.57 -15.90 10.05
N ASP A 564 -16.65 -15.82 9.27
CA ASP A 564 -17.45 -16.95 8.80
C ASP A 564 -17.81 -16.76 7.32
N PRO A 565 -16.86 -17.00 6.40
CA PRO A 565 -17.05 -16.81 4.96
C PRO A 565 -17.95 -17.90 4.36
N TYR A 566 -19.24 -17.83 4.68
CA TYR A 566 -20.21 -18.81 4.23
C TYR A 566 -20.64 -18.56 2.79
N LEU A 567 -20.41 -19.55 1.94
CA LEU A 567 -20.79 -19.54 0.53
C LEU A 567 -21.74 -20.69 0.24
N TYR A 568 -22.79 -20.40 -0.53
CA TYR A 568 -23.76 -21.34 -1.06
C TYR A 568 -23.37 -21.74 -2.49
N ASP A 569 -23.55 -23.01 -2.83
CA ASP A 569 -23.41 -23.46 -4.21
C ASP A 569 -24.65 -23.04 -5.01
N LEU A 570 -24.46 -22.54 -6.23
CA LEU A 570 -25.51 -22.14 -7.15
C LEU A 570 -25.36 -22.88 -8.48
N LYS A 571 -26.35 -23.72 -8.82
CA LYS A 571 -26.45 -24.35 -10.14
C LYS A 571 -27.47 -23.61 -10.98
N VAL A 572 -27.06 -23.09 -12.14
CA VAL A 572 -27.93 -22.38 -13.09
C VAL A 572 -28.01 -23.16 -14.38
N THR A 573 -29.23 -23.48 -14.81
CA THR A 573 -29.51 -24.17 -16.07
C THR A 573 -30.37 -23.28 -16.96
N LEU A 574 -29.92 -23.05 -18.19
CA LEU A 574 -30.72 -22.47 -19.27
C LEU A 574 -31.22 -23.59 -20.18
N ASP A 575 -32.54 -23.66 -20.36
CA ASP A 575 -33.19 -24.60 -21.27
C ASP A 575 -33.98 -23.80 -22.34
N ASP A 576 -33.51 -23.86 -23.59
CA ASP A 576 -34.15 -23.22 -24.75
C ASP A 576 -35.09 -24.20 -25.50
N GLY A 577 -35.31 -25.40 -24.97
CA GLY A 577 -36.04 -26.51 -25.61
C GLY A 577 -35.30 -27.18 -26.77
N ARG A 578 -34.43 -26.44 -27.47
CA ARG A 578 -33.54 -26.94 -28.54
C ARG A 578 -32.13 -27.22 -28.06
N SER A 579 -31.69 -26.47 -27.05
CA SER A 579 -30.36 -26.56 -26.45
C SER A 579 -30.45 -26.31 -24.95
N LYS A 580 -29.44 -26.78 -24.23
CA LYS A 580 -29.37 -26.68 -22.78
C LYS A 580 -27.93 -26.34 -22.38
N ASP A 581 -27.78 -25.31 -21.56
CA ASP A 581 -26.51 -24.93 -20.96
C ASP A 581 -26.63 -24.99 -19.43
N THR A 582 -25.55 -25.32 -18.75
CA THR A 582 -25.53 -25.38 -17.28
C THR A 582 -24.18 -24.90 -16.79
N VAL A 583 -24.23 -23.98 -15.82
CA VAL A 583 -23.05 -23.44 -15.16
C VAL A 583 -23.16 -23.65 -13.66
N ASP A 584 -22.02 -23.93 -13.04
CA ASP A 584 -21.83 -23.92 -11.59
C ASP A 584 -21.29 -22.55 -11.16
N SER A 585 -21.79 -22.03 -10.04
CA SER A 585 -21.54 -20.70 -9.49
C SER A 585 -21.67 -20.76 -7.96
N TYR A 586 -21.47 -19.63 -7.26
CA TYR A 586 -21.66 -19.52 -5.82
C TYR A 586 -22.06 -18.10 -5.40
N PHE A 587 -22.59 -17.95 -4.19
CA PHE A 587 -22.88 -16.64 -3.61
C PHE A 587 -22.77 -16.66 -2.08
N GLY A 588 -22.50 -15.50 -1.49
CA GLY A 588 -22.59 -15.26 -0.05
C GLY A 588 -23.78 -14.35 0.27
N MET A 589 -24.53 -14.64 1.34
CA MET A 589 -25.60 -13.74 1.80
C MET A 589 -25.02 -12.69 2.74
N ARG A 590 -24.96 -11.42 2.34
CA ARG A 590 -24.49 -10.32 3.19
C ARG A 590 -25.03 -8.96 2.75
N SER A 591 -25.13 -8.01 3.68
CA SER A 591 -25.28 -6.58 3.38
C SER A 591 -24.10 -5.78 3.93
N PHE A 592 -23.69 -4.72 3.24
CA PHE A 592 -22.63 -3.81 3.67
C PHE A 592 -23.07 -2.38 3.37
N GLY A 593 -22.85 -1.47 4.31
CA GLY A 593 -23.34 -0.09 4.20
C GLY A 593 -22.82 0.82 5.31
N VAL A 594 -23.41 2.00 5.41
CA VAL A 594 -23.13 2.99 6.47
C VAL A 594 -24.37 3.17 7.34
N ALA A 595 -24.18 3.25 8.66
CA ALA A 595 -25.24 3.59 9.60
C ALA A 595 -24.69 4.38 10.80
N LYS A 596 -25.57 5.14 11.46
CA LYS A 596 -25.21 5.89 12.67
C LYS A 596 -25.06 4.94 13.86
N VAL A 597 -23.86 4.85 14.41
CA VAL A 597 -23.48 4.00 15.56
C VAL A 597 -22.68 4.86 16.54
N GLY A 598 -23.08 4.89 17.82
CA GLY A 598 -22.33 5.62 18.85
C GLY A 598 -22.16 7.11 18.57
N GLY A 599 -23.11 7.72 17.84
CA GLY A 599 -23.08 9.14 17.45
C GLY A 599 -22.44 9.43 16.09
N TYR A 600 -21.72 8.48 15.48
CA TYR A 600 -20.96 8.67 14.25
C TYR A 600 -21.50 7.83 13.10
N GLN A 601 -21.29 8.26 11.85
CA GLN A 601 -21.49 7.39 10.69
C GLN A 601 -20.40 6.33 10.66
N LYS A 602 -20.80 5.06 10.66
CA LYS A 602 -19.92 3.90 10.73
C LYS A 602 -20.24 2.90 9.63
N LEU A 603 -19.22 2.21 9.15
CA LEU A 603 -19.41 1.02 8.33
C LEU A 603 -20.15 -0.06 9.13
N VAL A 604 -21.11 -0.72 8.49
CA VAL A 604 -21.86 -1.84 9.05
C VAL A 604 -21.88 -3.03 8.10
N LEU A 605 -21.64 -4.22 8.65
CA LEU A 605 -21.74 -5.50 7.96
C LEU A 605 -22.89 -6.29 8.59
N ASN A 606 -23.89 -6.65 7.78
CA ASN A 606 -25.09 -7.36 8.25
C ASN A 606 -25.80 -6.63 9.41
N GLY A 607 -25.81 -5.29 9.37
CA GLY A 607 -26.43 -4.42 10.38
C GLY A 607 -25.64 -4.24 11.68
N LYS A 608 -24.40 -4.75 11.75
CA LYS A 608 -23.53 -4.61 12.93
C LYS A 608 -22.32 -3.71 12.62
N PRO A 609 -21.81 -2.93 13.59
CA PRO A 609 -20.59 -2.13 13.40
C PRO A 609 -19.44 -2.99 12.87
N PHE A 610 -18.75 -2.48 11.86
CA PHE A 610 -17.62 -3.15 11.23
C PHE A 610 -16.47 -2.18 11.08
N PHE A 611 -15.29 -2.55 11.60
CA PHE A 611 -14.07 -1.81 11.33
C PHE A 611 -13.26 -2.53 10.25
N SER A 612 -13.03 -1.85 9.14
CA SER A 612 -12.26 -2.36 8.01
C SER A 612 -10.76 -2.12 8.26
N LEU A 613 -10.07 -3.10 8.83
CA LEU A 613 -8.63 -3.07 8.98
C LEU A 613 -8.01 -3.81 7.79
N ALA A 614 -7.40 -3.05 6.87
CA ALA A 614 -6.89 -3.54 5.59
C ALA A 614 -5.38 -3.32 5.41
N GLN A 615 -4.80 -4.08 4.48
CA GLN A 615 -3.53 -3.71 3.83
C GLN A 615 -3.78 -3.30 2.39
N LEU A 616 -2.91 -2.43 1.89
CA LEU A 616 -2.84 -2.06 0.49
C LEU A 616 -2.15 -3.18 -0.31
N ASP A 617 -2.82 -3.71 -1.34
CA ASP A 617 -2.32 -4.75 -2.22
C ASP A 617 -2.24 -4.23 -3.66
N GLN A 618 -1.02 -3.96 -4.12
CA GLN A 618 -0.69 -3.50 -5.49
C GLN A 618 -0.64 -4.66 -6.51
N GLY A 619 -0.41 -5.91 -6.05
CA GLY A 619 -0.43 -7.09 -6.91
C GLY A 619 0.74 -7.29 -7.87
N PHE A 620 1.95 -6.81 -7.55
CA PHE A 620 3.15 -7.03 -8.37
C PHE A 620 4.02 -8.17 -7.85
N TYR A 621 4.70 -8.86 -8.77
CA TYR A 621 5.63 -9.98 -8.50
C TYR A 621 6.97 -9.72 -9.22
N PRO A 622 8.13 -10.01 -8.59
CA PRO A 622 9.44 -9.72 -9.20
C PRO A 622 9.72 -10.52 -10.48
N ASP A 623 9.09 -11.69 -10.62
CA ASP A 623 9.27 -12.63 -11.73
C ASP A 623 8.12 -12.58 -12.76
N GLY A 624 6.91 -12.18 -12.34
CA GLY A 624 5.69 -12.16 -13.17
C GLY A 624 5.03 -10.79 -13.37
N LEU A 625 5.51 -9.74 -12.70
CA LEU A 625 4.94 -8.38 -12.67
C LEU A 625 3.46 -8.40 -12.30
N ASN A 626 2.54 -7.95 -13.16
CA ASN A 626 1.10 -8.01 -12.92
C ASN A 626 0.56 -9.45 -12.76
N THR A 627 1.26 -10.47 -13.27
CA THR A 627 0.79 -11.85 -13.29
C THR A 627 1.41 -12.66 -12.16
N ALA A 628 0.58 -13.12 -11.23
CA ALA A 628 1.01 -14.05 -10.21
C ALA A 628 1.56 -15.35 -10.83
N PRO A 629 2.71 -15.89 -10.35
CA PRO A 629 3.30 -17.11 -10.90
C PRO A 629 2.39 -18.33 -10.85
N SER A 630 1.47 -18.41 -9.87
CA SER A 630 0.53 -19.52 -9.71
C SER A 630 -0.73 -19.10 -8.95
N ASP A 631 -1.79 -19.92 -8.98
CA ASP A 631 -2.98 -19.70 -8.14
C ASP A 631 -2.66 -19.69 -6.64
N SER A 632 -1.66 -20.49 -6.22
CA SER A 632 -1.19 -20.50 -4.84
C SER A 632 -0.45 -19.22 -4.43
N ALA A 633 0.13 -18.49 -5.40
CA ALA A 633 0.74 -17.19 -5.15
C ALA A 633 -0.34 -16.12 -4.89
N LEU A 634 -1.43 -16.13 -5.68
CA LEU A 634 -2.60 -15.27 -5.42
C LEU A 634 -3.18 -15.53 -4.01
N LEU A 635 -3.33 -16.81 -3.66
CA LEU A 635 -3.82 -17.20 -2.34
C LEU A 635 -2.87 -16.78 -1.20
N PHE A 636 -1.55 -16.84 -1.44
CA PHE A 636 -0.54 -16.53 -0.44
C PHE A 636 -0.66 -15.09 0.07
N ASP A 637 -0.71 -14.11 -0.82
CA ASP A 637 -0.76 -12.69 -0.41
C ASP A 637 -2.03 -12.39 0.42
N LEU A 638 -3.18 -12.96 0.05
CA LEU A 638 -4.42 -12.85 0.82
C LEU A 638 -4.33 -13.56 2.18
N LYS A 639 -3.80 -14.79 2.20
CA LYS A 639 -3.66 -15.55 3.44
C LYS A 639 -2.67 -14.88 4.40
N ALA A 640 -1.58 -14.31 3.90
CA ALA A 640 -0.58 -13.61 4.70
C ALA A 640 -1.20 -12.43 5.48
N GLN A 641 -2.08 -11.67 4.84
CA GLN A 641 -2.85 -10.60 5.48
C GLN A 641 -3.79 -11.16 6.57
N LYS A 642 -4.54 -12.21 6.24
CA LYS A 642 -5.47 -12.84 7.19
C LYS A 642 -4.75 -13.42 8.41
N ASP A 643 -3.58 -14.02 8.22
CA ASP A 643 -2.74 -14.58 9.28
C ASP A 643 -2.22 -13.47 10.23
N LEU A 644 -1.94 -12.28 9.71
CA LEU A 644 -1.59 -11.08 10.48
C LEU A 644 -2.79 -10.39 11.13
N GLY A 645 -4.00 -10.96 11.03
CA GLY A 645 -5.19 -10.47 11.71
C GLY A 645 -5.96 -9.38 10.99
N PHE A 646 -5.64 -9.07 9.73
CA PHE A 646 -6.46 -8.18 8.90
C PHE A 646 -7.78 -8.88 8.50
N ASN A 647 -8.86 -8.10 8.40
CA ASN A 647 -10.18 -8.59 7.99
C ASN A 647 -10.63 -8.04 6.62
N SER A 648 -9.84 -7.12 6.06
CA SER A 648 -10.07 -6.49 4.77
C SER A 648 -8.77 -6.40 3.96
N VAL A 649 -8.90 -6.09 2.66
CA VAL A 649 -7.80 -5.79 1.73
C VAL A 649 -8.27 -4.70 0.76
N ARG A 650 -7.38 -3.81 0.35
CA ARG A 650 -7.63 -2.87 -0.75
C ARG A 650 -6.79 -3.24 -1.96
N LYS A 651 -7.45 -3.57 -3.07
CA LYS A 651 -6.78 -3.81 -4.35
C LYS A 651 -6.55 -2.46 -5.01
N HIS A 652 -5.31 -1.99 -4.96
CA HIS A 652 -4.94 -0.62 -5.31
C HIS A 652 -4.78 -0.45 -6.82
N ILE A 653 -5.60 0.42 -7.41
CA ILE A 653 -5.67 0.83 -8.83
C ILE A 653 -5.33 -0.26 -9.87
N LYS A 654 -5.75 -1.51 -9.60
CA LYS A 654 -5.52 -2.70 -10.41
C LYS A 654 -6.75 -3.61 -10.34
N VAL A 655 -6.97 -4.44 -11.35
CA VAL A 655 -7.98 -5.52 -11.31
C VAL A 655 -7.29 -6.87 -11.43
N GLU A 656 -7.49 -7.77 -10.47
CA GLU A 656 -6.89 -9.10 -10.50
C GLU A 656 -7.72 -10.10 -11.34
N PRO A 657 -7.16 -11.27 -11.70
CA PRO A 657 -7.97 -12.36 -12.22
C PRO A 657 -9.10 -12.73 -11.26
N ALA A 658 -10.25 -13.14 -11.81
CA ALA A 658 -11.43 -13.62 -11.07
C ALA A 658 -11.13 -14.64 -9.95
N ARG A 659 -10.03 -15.38 -10.06
CA ARG A 659 -9.55 -16.32 -9.05
C ARG A 659 -9.09 -15.65 -7.75
N TRP A 660 -8.51 -14.45 -7.81
CA TRP A 660 -8.12 -13.70 -6.61
C TRP A 660 -9.33 -13.35 -5.74
N TYR A 661 -10.42 -12.84 -6.35
CA TYR A 661 -11.66 -12.55 -5.63
C TYR A 661 -12.33 -13.81 -5.07
N TYR A 662 -12.26 -14.93 -5.81
CA TYR A 662 -12.72 -16.22 -5.29
C TYR A 662 -11.95 -16.64 -4.02
N HIS A 663 -10.63 -16.45 -3.98
CA HIS A 663 -9.86 -16.72 -2.76
C HIS A 663 -10.25 -15.77 -1.62
N ALA A 664 -10.48 -14.48 -1.89
CA ALA A 664 -10.96 -13.53 -0.89
C ALA A 664 -12.34 -13.92 -0.33
N ASP A 665 -13.26 -14.38 -1.19
CA ASP A 665 -14.58 -14.87 -0.81
C ASP A 665 -14.50 -16.10 0.09
N GLN A 666 -13.59 -17.05 -0.22
CA GLN A 666 -13.41 -18.29 0.52
C GLN A 666 -12.68 -18.08 1.86
N LEU A 667 -11.67 -17.20 1.89
CA LEU A 667 -10.88 -16.90 3.08
C LEU A 667 -11.62 -16.00 4.07
N GLY A 668 -12.52 -15.15 3.59
CA GLY A 668 -13.18 -14.13 4.42
C GLY A 668 -12.29 -12.91 4.59
N LEU A 669 -12.08 -12.17 3.50
CA LEU A 669 -11.51 -10.82 3.50
C LEU A 669 -12.48 -9.90 2.76
N LEU A 670 -12.84 -8.77 3.36
CA LEU A 670 -13.61 -7.74 2.66
C LEU A 670 -12.68 -6.99 1.68
N VAL A 671 -13.11 -6.77 0.45
CA VAL A 671 -12.32 -6.13 -0.60
C VAL A 671 -12.84 -4.71 -0.86
N TRP A 672 -11.92 -3.76 -0.82
CA TRP A 672 -12.05 -2.44 -1.48
C TRP A 672 -11.43 -2.56 -2.87
N GLN A 673 -12.23 -2.32 -3.90
CA GLN A 673 -11.78 -2.39 -5.28
C GLN A 673 -11.68 -0.99 -5.88
N ASP A 674 -10.46 -0.57 -6.18
CA ASP A 674 -10.20 0.70 -6.86
C ASP A 674 -10.52 0.60 -8.35
N PHE A 675 -10.93 1.73 -8.93
CA PHE A 675 -10.82 1.92 -10.36
C PHE A 675 -9.34 2.06 -10.74
N VAL A 676 -8.98 1.69 -11.96
CA VAL A 676 -7.61 1.81 -12.45
C VAL A 676 -7.33 3.26 -12.82
N SER A 677 -6.47 3.94 -12.05
CA SER A 677 -6.01 5.30 -12.35
C SER A 677 -5.11 5.35 -13.58
N GLY A 678 -4.88 6.56 -14.11
CA GLY A 678 -3.94 6.82 -15.20
C GLY A 678 -3.67 8.31 -15.37
N ASN A 679 -2.73 8.66 -16.25
CA ASN A 679 -2.48 10.05 -16.61
C ASN A 679 -3.53 10.54 -17.63
N ILE A 680 -4.62 11.15 -17.13
CA ILE A 680 -5.75 11.60 -17.94
C ILE A 680 -5.54 13.06 -18.36
N THR A 681 -5.36 13.28 -19.65
CA THR A 681 -5.05 14.60 -20.23
C THR A 681 -6.22 15.21 -21.02
N GLY A 682 -7.25 14.43 -21.35
CA GLY A 682 -8.43 14.91 -22.05
C GLY A 682 -9.60 13.93 -22.10
N GLU A 683 -10.59 14.23 -22.94
CA GLU A 683 -11.84 13.47 -23.06
C GLU A 683 -11.64 11.99 -23.40
N LYS A 684 -10.60 11.66 -24.18
CA LYS A 684 -10.25 10.28 -24.51
C LYS A 684 -9.93 9.47 -23.26
N GLY A 685 -9.05 9.98 -22.41
CA GLY A 685 -8.66 9.33 -21.14
C GLY A 685 -9.82 9.26 -20.16
N GLN A 686 -10.62 10.33 -20.05
CA GLN A 686 -11.83 10.35 -19.20
C GLN A 686 -12.82 9.26 -19.62
N LYS A 687 -13.08 9.13 -20.92
CA LYS A 687 -13.96 8.08 -21.46
C LYS A 687 -13.39 6.68 -21.21
N ALA A 688 -12.09 6.48 -21.43
CA ALA A 688 -11.43 5.20 -21.19
C ALA A 688 -11.56 4.77 -19.71
N PHE A 689 -11.29 5.69 -18.77
CA PHE A 689 -11.44 5.46 -17.33
C PHE A 689 -12.88 5.08 -16.94
N LEU A 690 -13.87 5.84 -17.41
CA LEU A 690 -15.28 5.61 -17.07
C LEU A 690 -15.83 4.31 -17.67
N ASP A 691 -15.53 4.03 -18.94
CA ASP A 691 -16.02 2.82 -19.61
C ASP A 691 -15.38 1.56 -19.02
N GLN A 692 -14.07 1.58 -18.76
CA GLN A 692 -13.38 0.44 -18.16
C GLN A 692 -13.78 0.23 -16.71
N GLY A 693 -13.99 1.30 -15.93
CA GLY A 693 -14.54 1.20 -14.58
C GLY A 693 -15.95 0.60 -14.56
N ALA A 694 -16.81 0.99 -15.50
CA ALA A 694 -18.16 0.43 -15.63
C ALA A 694 -18.14 -1.07 -16.01
N GLU A 695 -17.27 -1.47 -16.94
CA GLU A 695 -17.12 -2.88 -17.32
C GLU A 695 -16.50 -3.71 -16.18
N MET A 696 -15.52 -3.16 -15.45
CA MET A 696 -14.97 -3.78 -14.24
C MET A 696 -16.06 -4.07 -13.20
N MET A 697 -16.88 -3.07 -12.83
CA MET A 697 -17.95 -3.26 -11.85
C MET A 697 -18.93 -4.35 -12.29
N LYS A 698 -19.29 -4.37 -13.57
CA LYS A 698 -20.18 -5.40 -14.14
C LYS A 698 -19.56 -6.80 -14.04
N GLN A 699 -18.28 -6.97 -14.33
CA GLN A 699 -17.59 -8.26 -14.24
C GLN A 699 -17.36 -8.73 -12.80
N LEU A 700 -17.22 -7.79 -11.87
CA LEU A 700 -16.93 -8.06 -10.46
C LEU A 700 -18.16 -8.05 -9.53
N HIS A 701 -19.36 -7.76 -10.05
CA HIS A 701 -20.58 -7.60 -9.26
C HIS A 701 -20.92 -8.77 -8.33
N ASN A 702 -20.55 -10.00 -8.69
CA ASN A 702 -21.02 -11.20 -7.99
C ASN A 702 -20.19 -11.61 -6.78
N TYR A 703 -19.01 -11.01 -6.56
CA TYR A 703 -18.11 -11.43 -5.48
C TYR A 703 -18.57 -10.87 -4.13
N PRO A 704 -18.98 -11.70 -3.15
CA PRO A 704 -19.44 -11.25 -1.84
C PRO A 704 -18.39 -10.48 -1.03
N SER A 705 -17.10 -10.79 -1.21
CA SER A 705 -15.98 -10.10 -0.57
C SER A 705 -15.92 -8.62 -0.93
N ILE A 706 -16.23 -8.24 -2.17
CA ILE A 706 -16.22 -6.83 -2.57
C ILE A 706 -17.33 -6.11 -1.83
N GLY A 707 -16.92 -5.28 -0.86
CA GLY A 707 -17.79 -4.43 -0.06
C GLY A 707 -17.90 -3.02 -0.62
N ALA A 708 -16.87 -2.54 -1.29
CA ALA A 708 -16.79 -1.15 -1.70
C ALA A 708 -16.02 -0.90 -3.00
N TRP A 709 -16.40 0.21 -3.66
CA TRP A 709 -15.73 0.77 -4.83
C TRP A 709 -14.99 2.06 -4.45
N ILE A 710 -13.74 2.20 -4.90
CA ILE A 710 -12.98 3.46 -4.80
C ILE A 710 -12.86 4.04 -6.21
N VAL A 711 -13.33 5.28 -6.42
CA VAL A 711 -13.33 5.89 -7.75
C VAL A 711 -11.97 6.52 -8.06
N PHE A 712 -11.49 7.44 -7.23
CA PHE A 712 -10.17 8.06 -7.42
C PHE A 712 -9.23 7.81 -6.24
N ASN A 713 -7.93 7.80 -6.51
CA ASN A 713 -6.87 7.73 -5.52
C ASN A 713 -5.95 8.95 -5.65
N GLU A 714 -5.75 9.72 -4.57
CA GLU A 714 -4.76 10.83 -4.48
C GLU A 714 -4.83 11.89 -5.60
N GLY A 715 -5.95 11.95 -6.32
CA GLY A 715 -6.14 12.82 -7.48
C GLY A 715 -5.51 12.30 -8.78
N TRP A 716 -5.02 11.06 -8.82
CA TRP A 716 -4.46 10.45 -10.03
C TRP A 716 -5.54 10.18 -11.06
N GLY A 717 -5.47 10.94 -12.16
CA GLY A 717 -6.50 10.96 -13.19
C GLY A 717 -7.73 11.78 -12.80
N GLU A 718 -7.73 12.50 -11.68
CA GLU A 718 -8.85 13.35 -11.28
C GLU A 718 -8.79 14.70 -12.02
N TRP A 719 -9.85 15.05 -12.75
CA TRP A 719 -9.88 16.28 -13.56
C TRP A 719 -10.70 17.43 -12.98
N ASP A 720 -11.77 17.15 -12.22
CA ASP A 720 -12.63 18.18 -11.64
C ASP A 720 -13.40 17.64 -10.43
N ARG A 721 -13.38 18.39 -9.32
CA ARG A 721 -14.05 18.02 -8.06
C ARG A 721 -15.57 17.83 -8.20
N THR A 722 -16.23 18.64 -9.04
CA THR A 722 -17.68 18.53 -9.25
C THR A 722 -18.01 17.27 -10.06
N GLU A 723 -17.20 16.97 -11.07
CA GLU A 723 -17.32 15.73 -11.84
C GLU A 723 -17.02 14.50 -10.98
N THR A 724 -16.03 14.54 -10.08
CA THR A 724 -15.78 13.49 -9.07
C THR A 724 -17.08 13.13 -8.32
N GLY A 725 -17.81 14.14 -7.85
CA GLY A 725 -19.11 13.95 -7.20
C GLY A 725 -20.17 13.30 -8.11
N LYS A 726 -20.30 13.76 -9.36
CA LYS A 726 -21.28 13.19 -10.32
C LYS A 726 -20.95 11.76 -10.72
N ILE A 727 -19.68 11.43 -10.87
CA ILE A 727 -19.21 10.07 -11.19
C ILE A 727 -19.51 9.16 -10.02
N THR A 728 -19.24 9.60 -8.80
CA THR A 728 -19.55 8.87 -7.57
C THR A 728 -21.03 8.52 -7.47
N GLU A 729 -21.93 9.48 -7.72
CA GLU A 729 -23.38 9.23 -7.73
C GLU A 729 -23.79 8.21 -8.81
N LYS A 730 -23.15 8.24 -9.99
CA LYS A 730 -23.37 7.24 -11.04
C LYS A 730 -22.90 5.84 -10.62
N VAL A 731 -21.77 5.75 -9.93
CA VAL A 731 -21.24 4.48 -9.38
C VAL A 731 -22.20 3.92 -8.33
N GLN A 732 -22.67 4.75 -7.39
CA GLN A 732 -23.67 4.35 -6.38
C GLN A 732 -24.98 3.88 -7.04
N ALA A 733 -25.44 4.57 -8.10
CA ALA A 733 -26.64 4.18 -8.82
C ALA A 733 -26.47 2.88 -9.63
N ALA A 734 -25.27 2.61 -10.13
CA ALA A 734 -24.95 1.39 -10.89
C ALA A 734 -24.88 0.16 -9.99
N ASP A 735 -24.39 0.31 -8.76
CA ASP A 735 -24.34 -0.77 -7.77
C ASP A 735 -24.68 -0.27 -6.35
N PRO A 736 -25.97 -0.20 -5.99
CA PRO A 736 -26.41 0.25 -4.66
C PRO A 736 -26.19 -0.81 -3.57
N SER A 737 -25.59 -1.96 -3.90
CA SER A 737 -25.33 -3.05 -2.93
C SER A 737 -23.97 -2.95 -2.23
N ARG A 738 -23.21 -1.89 -2.53
CA ARG A 738 -21.85 -1.63 -2.06
C ARG A 738 -21.69 -0.17 -1.62
N VAL A 739 -20.73 0.05 -0.75
CA VAL A 739 -20.30 1.39 -0.30
C VAL A 739 -19.41 2.01 -1.38
N VAL A 740 -19.47 3.33 -1.57
CA VAL A 740 -18.63 4.03 -2.54
C VAL A 740 -17.78 5.08 -1.84
N ASN A 741 -16.47 4.97 -2.00
CA ASN A 741 -15.51 6.02 -1.67
C ASN A 741 -15.23 6.83 -2.95
N ALA A 742 -15.64 8.09 -2.96
CA ALA A 742 -15.42 8.98 -4.10
C ALA A 742 -13.93 9.14 -4.39
N HIS A 743 -13.13 9.22 -3.32
CA HIS A 743 -11.75 9.65 -3.40
C HIS A 743 -10.98 9.22 -2.15
N SER A 744 -10.13 8.19 -2.29
CA SER A 744 -9.15 7.82 -1.28
C SER A 744 -8.00 8.83 -1.26
N GLY A 745 -7.69 9.41 -0.09
CA GLY A 745 -6.64 10.42 0.02
C GLY A 745 -7.06 11.80 -0.48
N VAL A 746 -8.26 12.26 -0.08
CA VAL A 746 -8.81 13.56 -0.51
C VAL A 746 -7.99 14.76 -0.03
N ASN A 747 -7.18 14.58 1.02
CA ASN A 747 -6.41 15.61 1.70
C ASN A 747 -5.01 15.90 1.10
N CYS A 748 -4.52 15.07 0.17
CA CYS A 748 -3.12 15.15 -0.26
C CYS A 748 -2.91 15.25 -1.78
N CYS A 749 -1.64 15.43 -2.12
CA CYS A 749 -1.10 15.01 -3.41
C CYS A 749 -1.71 15.79 -4.59
N ASN A 750 -2.32 15.11 -5.55
CA ASN A 750 -2.90 15.74 -6.75
C ASN A 750 -4.42 15.97 -6.63
N SER A 751 -5.00 15.71 -5.45
CA SER A 751 -6.42 15.82 -5.16
C SER A 751 -7.02 17.17 -5.56
N LYS A 752 -8.23 17.18 -6.11
CA LYS A 752 -9.04 18.39 -6.36
C LYS A 752 -9.91 18.80 -5.16
N GLY A 753 -9.79 18.07 -4.04
CA GLY A 753 -10.47 18.31 -2.79
C GLY A 753 -11.84 17.63 -2.70
N ASP A 754 -12.44 17.67 -1.52
CA ASP A 754 -13.64 16.90 -1.21
C ASP A 754 -14.88 17.33 -2.00
N SER A 755 -15.46 16.42 -2.78
CA SER A 755 -16.70 16.64 -3.51
C SER A 755 -17.96 16.61 -2.61
N GLY A 756 -17.84 16.12 -1.38
CA GLY A 756 -18.95 15.94 -0.43
C GLY A 756 -19.93 14.82 -0.82
N LYS A 757 -19.48 13.85 -1.62
CA LYS A 757 -20.29 12.75 -2.19
C LYS A 757 -19.69 11.40 -1.83
N GLY A 758 -20.47 10.34 -2.05
CA GLY A 758 -20.12 8.99 -1.64
C GLY A 758 -20.50 8.73 -0.18
N ASP A 759 -20.04 7.60 0.31
CA ASP A 759 -20.35 7.07 1.65
C ASP A 759 -19.18 7.22 2.62
N ILE A 760 -17.99 7.58 2.11
CA ILE A 760 -16.73 7.64 2.86
C ILE A 760 -16.07 9.01 2.68
N ILE A 761 -15.55 9.56 3.79
CA ILE A 761 -14.51 10.59 3.79
C ILE A 761 -13.18 9.93 4.16
N ASP A 762 -12.20 10.08 3.28
CA ASP A 762 -10.96 9.29 3.32
C ASP A 762 -9.74 10.18 3.21
N HIS A 763 -8.85 10.10 4.20
CA HIS A 763 -7.57 10.79 4.21
C HIS A 763 -6.42 9.78 4.12
N HIS A 764 -5.29 10.19 3.54
CA HIS A 764 -4.03 9.47 3.67
C HIS A 764 -3.16 10.21 4.69
N ASP A 765 -2.72 9.53 5.75
CA ASP A 765 -2.03 10.16 6.88
C ASP A 765 -0.82 9.35 7.37
N TYR A 766 0.24 9.36 6.57
CA TYR A 766 1.52 8.71 6.89
C TYR A 766 2.22 9.28 8.14
N ASN A 767 1.90 10.50 8.55
CA ASN A 767 2.52 11.18 9.70
C ASN A 767 1.63 11.18 10.96
N ASN A 768 0.39 10.72 10.86
CA ASN A 768 -0.65 10.78 11.90
C ASN A 768 -0.91 12.21 12.42
N THR A 769 -1.02 13.17 11.50
CA THR A 769 -1.22 14.61 11.79
C THR A 769 -2.53 15.18 11.25
N ASP A 770 -3.21 14.48 10.34
CA ASP A 770 -4.44 14.93 9.69
C ASP A 770 -5.46 13.78 9.58
N PRO A 771 -5.92 13.23 10.73
CA PRO A 771 -6.81 12.08 10.74
C PRO A 771 -8.19 12.44 10.14
N ALA A 772 -8.73 11.54 9.32
CA ALA A 772 -10.09 11.67 8.81
C ALA A 772 -11.12 11.66 9.95
N PHE A 773 -12.21 12.43 9.79
CA PHE A 773 -13.30 12.51 10.75
C PHE A 773 -14.66 12.43 10.04
N PRO A 774 -15.63 11.65 10.56
CA PRO A 774 -16.90 11.44 9.87
C PRO A 774 -17.76 12.71 9.86
N ASP A 775 -18.56 12.87 8.81
CA ASP A 775 -19.56 13.93 8.71
C ASP A 775 -20.99 13.41 8.92
N GLU A 776 -22.00 14.22 8.60
CA GLU A 776 -23.40 13.86 8.76
C GLU A 776 -23.82 12.62 7.96
N ASN A 777 -23.18 12.38 6.80
CA ASN A 777 -23.59 11.35 5.83
C ASN A 777 -22.53 10.27 5.61
N ARG A 778 -21.26 10.56 5.88
CA ARG A 778 -20.13 9.68 5.50
C ARG A 778 -19.37 9.17 6.71
N ALA A 779 -19.01 7.89 6.65
CA ALA A 779 -18.08 7.29 7.58
C ALA A 779 -16.64 7.73 7.25
N ALA A 780 -15.76 7.82 8.26
CA ALA A 780 -14.37 8.19 8.04
C ALA A 780 -13.44 6.97 7.92
N MET A 781 -12.43 7.09 7.08
CA MET A 781 -11.34 6.12 6.93
C MET A 781 -9.99 6.80 6.77
N ASP A 782 -8.96 6.13 7.26
CA ASP A 782 -7.57 6.41 6.87
C ASP A 782 -7.20 5.46 5.72
N GLY A 783 -7.27 5.97 4.49
CA GLY A 783 -7.19 5.17 3.27
C GLY A 783 -5.77 4.71 2.92
N GLU A 784 -4.75 5.33 3.51
CA GLU A 784 -3.35 4.89 3.48
C GLU A 784 -2.54 5.49 4.65
N HIS A 785 -1.88 4.62 5.41
CA HIS A 785 -0.97 5.02 6.47
C HIS A 785 0.22 4.07 6.60
N GLY A 786 1.17 4.45 7.45
CA GLY A 786 2.36 3.65 7.74
C GLY A 786 3.54 4.06 6.88
N GLY A 787 3.93 3.24 5.90
CA GLY A 787 5.11 3.55 5.07
C GLY A 787 6.44 3.30 5.79
N PHE A 788 6.48 2.36 6.73
CA PHE A 788 7.68 2.05 7.51
C PHE A 788 8.68 1.22 6.72
N THR A 789 9.84 1.80 6.40
CA THR A 789 10.83 1.21 5.50
C THR A 789 11.82 0.34 6.26
N LEU A 790 11.90 -0.94 5.91
CA LEU A 790 12.98 -1.85 6.36
C LEU A 790 13.74 -2.41 5.16
N ARG A 791 15.04 -2.14 5.09
CA ARG A 791 15.94 -2.72 4.08
C ARG A 791 16.20 -4.20 4.41
N SER A 792 16.08 -5.05 3.38
CA SER A 792 16.21 -6.52 3.52
C SER A 792 17.25 -7.04 2.51
N PRO A 793 18.56 -6.99 2.84
CA PRO A 793 19.63 -7.38 1.92
C PRO A 793 19.40 -8.76 1.28
N GLY A 794 19.60 -8.85 -0.04
CA GLY A 794 19.33 -10.06 -0.83
C GLY A 794 17.89 -10.25 -1.29
N HIS A 795 16.95 -9.45 -0.78
CA HIS A 795 15.52 -9.53 -1.11
C HIS A 795 14.95 -8.25 -1.73
N MET A 796 15.83 -7.32 -2.10
CA MET A 796 15.47 -6.00 -2.65
C MET A 796 15.67 -5.99 -4.15
N TRP A 797 14.76 -5.35 -4.89
CA TRP A 797 14.91 -5.18 -6.32
C TRP A 797 16.16 -4.32 -6.65
N PRO A 798 16.89 -4.60 -7.74
CA PRO A 798 18.01 -3.76 -8.15
C PRO A 798 17.59 -2.29 -8.29
N GLY A 799 18.41 -1.38 -7.78
CA GLY A 799 18.13 0.05 -7.71
C GLY A 799 18.09 0.59 -6.27
N ALA A 800 18.22 1.92 -6.15
CA ALA A 800 18.23 2.59 -4.86
C ALA A 800 16.82 2.59 -4.23
N PRO A 801 16.69 2.41 -2.90
CA PRO A 801 15.40 2.48 -2.21
C PRO A 801 14.67 3.82 -2.45
N THR A 802 13.36 3.74 -2.64
CA THR A 802 12.46 4.87 -2.80
C THR A 802 11.77 5.24 -1.48
N ALA A 803 11.48 6.54 -1.31
CA ALA A 803 10.53 7.13 -0.35
C ALA A 803 10.56 6.52 1.06
N ILE A 804 11.32 7.15 1.94
CA ILE A 804 11.41 6.76 3.35
C ILE A 804 10.52 7.72 4.16
N TYR A 805 9.25 7.36 4.40
CA TYR A 805 8.43 8.09 5.38
C TYR A 805 9.04 7.94 6.78
N SER A 806 9.41 6.70 7.14
CA SER A 806 10.11 6.41 8.39
C SER A 806 10.91 5.11 8.28
N GLY A 807 12.24 5.21 8.29
CA GLY A 807 13.14 4.06 8.25
C GLY A 807 13.27 3.38 9.62
N VAL A 808 13.39 2.06 9.62
CA VAL A 808 13.64 1.25 10.82
C VAL A 808 14.85 0.35 10.63
N ALA A 809 15.58 0.09 11.72
CA ALA A 809 16.86 -0.60 11.66
C ALA A 809 16.73 -2.12 11.42
N ASP A 810 15.69 -2.74 11.99
CA ASP A 810 15.50 -4.18 11.94
C ASP A 810 14.02 -4.58 12.08
N LYS A 811 13.77 -5.90 12.02
CA LYS A 811 12.46 -6.53 12.18
C LYS A 811 11.78 -6.23 13.53
N ALA A 812 12.56 -6.14 14.61
CA ALA A 812 11.99 -5.84 15.93
C ALA A 812 11.52 -4.38 16.00
N ALA A 813 12.31 -3.45 15.45
CA ALA A 813 11.95 -2.04 15.32
C ALA A 813 10.72 -1.85 14.41
N LEU A 814 10.63 -2.55 13.28
CA LEU A 814 9.44 -2.51 12.42
C LEU A 814 8.18 -2.99 13.16
N THR A 815 8.31 -4.11 13.88
CA THR A 815 7.21 -4.69 14.67
C THR A 815 6.73 -3.71 15.75
N ALA A 816 7.67 -3.14 16.52
CA ALA A 816 7.34 -2.17 17.56
C ALA A 816 6.67 -0.93 16.97
N LYS A 817 7.24 -0.38 15.89
CA LYS A 817 6.70 0.80 15.21
C LYS A 817 5.28 0.58 14.71
N TYR A 818 5.00 -0.56 14.06
CA TYR A 818 3.65 -0.92 13.64
C TYR A 818 2.69 -1.00 14.83
N VAL A 819 3.05 -1.75 15.87
CA VAL A 819 2.18 -1.97 17.04
C VAL A 819 1.88 -0.67 17.78
N GLU A 820 2.90 0.16 17.99
CA GLU A 820 2.77 1.46 18.66
C GLU A 820 1.91 2.42 17.84
N ASN A 821 2.13 2.49 16.52
CA ASN A 821 1.32 3.30 15.61
C ASN A 821 -0.16 2.87 15.65
N THR A 822 -0.41 1.58 15.45
CA THR A 822 -1.77 1.01 15.44
C THR A 822 -2.48 1.23 16.78
N ARG A 823 -1.79 1.01 17.90
CA ARG A 823 -2.34 1.22 19.24
C ARG A 823 -2.65 2.68 19.53
N LYS A 824 -1.74 3.59 19.17
CA LYS A 824 -1.85 5.01 19.52
C LYS A 824 -2.94 5.72 18.71
N TYR A 825 -3.06 5.42 17.42
CA TYR A 825 -3.89 6.21 16.52
C TYR A 825 -5.21 5.53 16.13
N TYR A 826 -5.27 4.19 16.12
CA TYR A 826 -6.42 3.48 15.53
C TYR A 826 -7.26 2.71 16.54
N LEU A 827 -6.70 2.25 17.67
CA LEU A 827 -7.45 1.42 18.62
C LEU A 827 -8.66 2.13 19.23
N GLU A 828 -8.46 3.32 19.80
CA GLU A 828 -9.56 4.10 20.38
C GLU A 828 -10.48 4.66 19.28
N ALA A 829 -9.89 5.14 18.18
CA ALA A 829 -10.62 5.68 17.04
C ALA A 829 -11.58 4.65 16.41
N ALA A 830 -11.17 3.38 16.35
CA ALA A 830 -12.01 2.28 15.87
C ALA A 830 -13.27 2.10 16.71
N GLY A 831 -13.16 2.16 18.04
CA GLY A 831 -14.30 2.10 18.95
C GLY A 831 -15.18 3.36 18.95
N ALA A 832 -14.68 4.44 18.36
CA ALA A 832 -15.36 5.73 18.27
C ALA A 832 -15.65 6.10 16.79
N GLU A 833 -14.98 7.12 16.24
CA GLU A 833 -15.36 7.77 14.99
C GLU A 833 -14.86 7.10 13.69
N LEU A 834 -13.76 6.34 13.73
CA LEU A 834 -13.09 5.84 12.52
C LEU A 834 -13.63 4.48 12.11
N SER A 835 -13.93 4.26 10.83
CA SER A 835 -14.51 3.00 10.33
C SER A 835 -13.51 2.05 9.68
N GLY A 836 -12.30 2.50 9.40
CA GLY A 836 -11.27 1.65 8.86
C GLY A 836 -9.93 2.36 8.71
N SER A 837 -8.90 1.55 8.54
CA SER A 837 -7.56 2.01 8.21
C SER A 837 -6.88 1.03 7.27
N ILE A 838 -6.03 1.55 6.39
CA ILE A 838 -5.33 0.76 5.36
C ILE A 838 -3.83 0.98 5.50
N TYR A 839 -3.12 -0.08 5.90
CA TYR A 839 -1.67 -0.04 6.02
C TYR A 839 -0.99 -0.27 4.66
N THR A 840 -0.08 0.61 4.28
CA THR A 840 0.80 0.45 3.11
C THR A 840 2.05 -0.32 3.51
N GLN A 841 2.28 -1.57 3.09
CA GLN A 841 1.52 -2.46 2.17
C GLN A 841 1.82 -3.96 2.45
N VAL A 842 1.26 -4.91 1.67
CA VAL A 842 1.47 -6.37 1.89
C VAL A 842 2.93 -6.78 1.72
N THR A 843 3.54 -6.45 0.58
CA THR A 843 4.92 -6.80 0.21
C THR A 843 5.68 -5.56 -0.21
N ASP A 844 7.00 -5.58 -0.07
CA ASP A 844 7.85 -4.61 -0.77
C ASP A 844 7.60 -4.72 -2.27
N LEU A 845 7.78 -3.63 -3.01
CA LEU A 845 7.56 -3.58 -4.46
C LEU A 845 8.66 -2.78 -5.12
N GLU A 846 9.42 -3.48 -5.96
CA GLU A 846 10.64 -2.95 -6.54
C GLU A 846 11.51 -2.25 -5.47
N ASN A 847 11.64 -0.92 -5.53
CA ASN A 847 12.45 -0.15 -4.59
C ASN A 847 11.64 0.48 -3.44
N GLU A 848 10.33 0.25 -3.37
CA GLU A 848 9.48 0.66 -2.26
C GLU A 848 9.46 -0.43 -1.17
N LEU A 849 10.05 -0.14 0.00
CA LEU A 849 10.41 -1.16 1.00
C LEU A 849 9.56 -1.14 2.29
N ASN A 850 8.30 -0.69 2.17
CA ASN A 850 7.36 -0.51 3.28
C ASN A 850 6.39 -1.70 3.47
N GLY A 851 6.61 -2.81 2.77
CA GLY A 851 5.82 -4.03 2.91
C GLY A 851 6.12 -4.82 4.20
N LEU A 852 5.15 -5.61 4.64
CA LEU A 852 5.32 -6.55 5.76
C LEU A 852 6.00 -7.87 5.34
N TRP A 853 6.10 -8.11 4.04
CA TRP A 853 6.86 -9.19 3.42
C TRP A 853 7.86 -8.62 2.41
N THR A 854 8.95 -9.34 2.17
CA THR A 854 9.86 -9.02 1.07
C THR A 854 9.18 -9.17 -0.29
N TYR A 855 9.70 -8.49 -1.33
CA TYR A 855 9.08 -8.50 -2.67
C TYR A 855 9.01 -9.91 -3.28
N ASP A 856 9.97 -10.79 -2.93
CA ASP A 856 9.99 -12.18 -3.36
C ASP A 856 9.15 -13.15 -2.49
N ARG A 857 8.46 -12.63 -1.47
CA ARG A 857 7.66 -13.38 -0.49
C ARG A 857 8.45 -14.45 0.27
N ARG A 858 9.78 -14.34 0.36
CA ARG A 858 10.62 -15.32 1.07
C ARG A 858 10.73 -15.02 2.56
N GLU A 859 10.66 -13.75 2.97
CA GLU A 859 10.80 -13.35 4.36
C GLU A 859 9.67 -12.44 4.84
N ILE A 860 9.18 -12.71 6.05
CA ILE A 860 8.27 -11.82 6.77
C ILE A 860 9.07 -10.84 7.62
N LYS A 861 8.80 -9.55 7.43
CA LYS A 861 9.57 -8.43 7.99
C LYS A 861 9.14 -8.03 9.41
N VAL A 862 8.04 -8.60 9.91
CA VAL A 862 7.51 -8.38 11.27
C VAL A 862 7.37 -9.69 12.06
N ASP A 863 7.28 -9.59 13.39
CA ASP A 863 6.80 -10.70 14.22
C ASP A 863 5.26 -10.79 14.11
N PRO A 864 4.70 -11.90 13.59
CA PRO A 864 3.26 -12.03 13.39
C PRO A 864 2.44 -11.94 14.68
N ALA A 865 2.95 -12.44 15.81
CA ALA A 865 2.16 -12.57 17.03
C ALA A 865 1.71 -11.20 17.61
N PRO A 866 2.60 -10.23 17.86
CA PRO A 866 2.20 -8.92 18.36
C PRO A 866 1.39 -8.11 17.34
N VAL A 867 1.70 -8.21 16.03
CA VAL A 867 0.94 -7.56 14.95
C VAL A 867 -0.49 -8.08 14.91
N ARG A 868 -0.67 -9.40 14.90
CA ARG A 868 -1.99 -10.03 14.94
C ARG A 868 -2.78 -9.64 16.18
N LYS A 869 -2.12 -9.59 17.33
CA LYS A 869 -2.77 -9.21 18.59
C LYS A 869 -3.35 -7.79 18.52
N ILE A 870 -2.55 -6.79 18.12
CA ILE A 870 -3.04 -5.41 18.05
C ILE A 870 -4.15 -5.26 17.00
N ASN A 871 -4.04 -5.95 15.86
CA ASN A 871 -5.06 -5.92 14.81
C ASN A 871 -6.40 -6.46 15.31
N GLN A 872 -6.38 -7.55 16.07
CA GLN A 872 -7.59 -8.09 16.71
C GLN A 872 -8.17 -7.16 17.77
N GLU A 873 -7.33 -6.46 18.55
CA GLU A 873 -7.78 -5.46 19.51
C GLU A 873 -8.53 -4.31 18.81
N VAL A 874 -7.99 -3.79 17.70
CA VAL A 874 -8.62 -2.73 16.89
C VAL A 874 -9.95 -3.19 16.29
N ILE A 875 -9.98 -4.37 15.67
CA ILE A 875 -11.19 -4.92 15.07
C ILE A 875 -12.27 -5.15 16.14
N ALA A 876 -11.89 -5.66 17.32
CA ALA A 876 -12.81 -5.86 18.43
C ALA A 876 -13.37 -4.53 18.96
N ALA A 877 -12.52 -3.50 19.11
CA ALA A 877 -12.96 -2.17 19.50
C ALA A 877 -13.97 -1.61 18.49
N GLY A 878 -13.69 -1.77 17.19
CA GLY A 878 -14.59 -1.37 16.12
C GLY A 878 -15.93 -2.10 16.09
N ALA A 879 -15.94 -3.40 16.37
CA ALA A 879 -17.16 -4.19 16.48
C ALA A 879 -18.01 -3.79 17.70
N ALA A 880 -17.38 -3.31 18.77
CA ALA A 880 -18.03 -2.78 19.97
C ALA A 880 -18.35 -1.27 19.87
N ALA A 881 -18.14 -0.64 18.71
CA ALA A 881 -18.37 0.79 18.56
C ALA A 881 -19.82 1.16 18.96
N GLY A 882 -19.95 2.22 19.75
CA GLY A 882 -21.23 2.66 20.30
C GLY A 882 -21.67 1.96 21.60
N GLU A 883 -21.00 0.90 22.02
CA GLU A 883 -21.10 0.40 23.39
C GLU A 883 -20.25 1.31 24.29
N ARG A 884 -20.88 2.05 25.20
CA ARG A 884 -20.20 2.90 26.18
C ARG A 884 -20.79 2.67 27.55
N ASP A 885 -19.95 2.78 28.58
CA ASP A 885 -20.42 2.83 29.95
C ASP A 885 -21.36 4.03 30.11
N GLU A 886 -22.51 3.78 30.72
CA GLU A 886 -23.54 4.81 30.87
C GLU A 886 -23.06 5.83 31.92
N VAL A 887 -22.90 7.08 31.50
CA VAL A 887 -22.53 8.18 32.39
C VAL A 887 -23.81 8.82 32.93
N LYS A 888 -24.19 8.46 34.17
CA LYS A 888 -25.46 8.88 34.80
C LYS A 888 -25.22 9.83 35.96
N GLY A 889 -26.09 10.83 36.09
CA GLY A 889 -26.23 11.68 37.27
C GLY A 889 -25.17 12.75 37.50
N GLY A 890 -24.19 12.91 36.59
CA GLY A 890 -23.21 14.00 36.66
C GLY A 890 -22.11 13.82 37.72
N GLY A 891 -21.61 14.93 38.26
CA GLY A 891 -20.52 14.95 39.25
C GLY A 891 -20.57 16.21 40.12
N ALA A 892 -20.02 16.16 41.32
CA ALA A 892 -20.03 17.27 42.26
C ALA A 892 -18.76 17.32 43.12
N TRP A 893 -17.99 18.38 42.96
CA TRP A 893 -16.73 18.64 43.67
C TRP A 893 -16.86 19.90 44.51
N SER A 894 -16.82 19.75 45.84
CA SER A 894 -16.86 20.90 46.75
C SER A 894 -15.51 21.61 46.81
N LEU A 895 -14.41 20.94 46.44
CA LEU A 895 -13.05 21.50 46.42
C LEU A 895 -12.57 21.96 47.83
N ASP A 896 -12.98 21.25 48.88
CA ASP A 896 -12.70 21.56 50.29
C ASP A 896 -11.49 20.83 50.91
N GLU A 897 -10.74 20.06 50.11
CA GLU A 897 -9.64 19.23 50.62
C GLU A 897 -8.47 20.07 51.18
N ASN A 898 -8.31 21.31 50.69
CA ASN A 898 -7.35 22.33 51.13
C ASN A 898 -5.87 21.94 51.01
N LYS A 899 -5.56 20.72 50.56
CA LYS A 899 -4.21 20.18 50.30
C LYS A 899 -4.30 18.91 49.46
N GLY A 900 -3.16 18.50 48.90
CA GLY A 900 -3.06 17.28 48.10
C GLY A 900 -3.23 17.54 46.60
N SER A 901 -3.27 16.47 45.82
CA SER A 901 -3.33 16.49 44.35
C SER A 901 -4.63 15.90 43.79
N GLU A 902 -5.62 15.66 44.64
CA GLU A 902 -6.92 15.08 44.27
C GLU A 902 -8.05 15.88 44.92
N ALA A 903 -9.19 15.98 44.25
CA ALA A 903 -10.43 16.51 44.80
C ALA A 903 -11.58 15.53 44.56
N ALA A 904 -12.31 15.17 45.61
CA ALA A 904 -13.24 14.04 45.58
C ALA A 904 -14.56 14.38 44.86
N ASP A 905 -15.05 13.45 44.04
CA ASP A 905 -16.39 13.52 43.45
C ASP A 905 -17.42 12.90 44.40
N SER A 906 -18.25 13.77 44.97
CA SER A 906 -19.40 13.38 45.79
C SER A 906 -20.63 12.96 44.95
N GLY A 907 -20.56 13.13 43.63
CA GLY A 907 -21.56 12.71 42.68
C GLY A 907 -21.60 11.20 42.41
N PRO A 908 -22.59 10.74 41.64
CA PRO A 908 -22.87 9.32 41.44
C PRO A 908 -21.80 8.56 40.63
N ASN A 909 -20.97 9.27 39.86
CA ASN A 909 -19.92 8.65 39.05
C ASN A 909 -18.60 8.43 39.82
N HIS A 910 -18.40 9.09 40.97
CA HIS A 910 -17.19 9.01 41.78
C HIS A 910 -15.90 9.24 40.97
N LYS A 911 -15.94 10.26 40.11
CA LYS A 911 -14.85 10.66 39.20
C LYS A 911 -14.02 11.78 39.83
N ASP A 912 -13.10 11.42 40.71
CA ASP A 912 -12.22 12.38 41.39
C ASP A 912 -11.39 13.21 40.38
N LEU A 913 -11.20 14.49 40.70
CA LEU A 913 -10.32 15.37 39.93
C LEU A 913 -8.88 15.15 40.36
N THR A 914 -7.99 14.87 39.40
CA THR A 914 -6.54 14.90 39.60
C THR A 914 -5.99 16.26 39.20
N LEU A 915 -5.22 16.89 40.08
CA LEU A 915 -4.62 18.21 39.87
C LEU A 915 -3.33 18.09 39.04
N ALA A 916 -3.21 18.92 38.01
CA ALA A 916 -1.98 19.09 37.25
C ALA A 916 -0.88 19.76 38.09
N ALA A 917 0.38 19.57 37.69
CA ALA A 917 1.51 20.18 38.37
C ALA A 917 1.37 21.71 38.42
N GLY A 918 1.55 22.28 39.62
CA GLY A 918 1.45 23.72 39.85
C GLY A 918 0.06 24.21 40.26
N THR A 919 -1.02 23.44 40.07
CA THR A 919 -2.34 23.76 40.62
C THR A 919 -2.29 23.78 42.15
N SER A 920 -2.85 24.80 42.77
CA SER A 920 -2.76 25.01 44.23
C SER A 920 -4.11 25.26 44.87
N TRP A 921 -4.17 25.19 46.20
CA TRP A 921 -5.38 25.45 46.99
C TRP A 921 -5.39 26.89 47.51
N ALA A 922 -6.56 27.52 47.57
CA ALA A 922 -6.78 28.84 48.12
C ALA A 922 -8.10 28.88 48.92
N PRO A 923 -8.36 29.94 49.72
CA PRO A 923 -9.68 30.15 50.31
C PRO A 923 -10.77 30.21 49.22
N GLY A 924 -11.84 29.43 49.41
CA GLY A 924 -12.97 29.32 48.49
C GLY A 924 -14.10 30.31 48.77
N VAL A 925 -15.14 30.28 47.93
CA VAL A 925 -16.43 30.91 48.25
C VAL A 925 -17.06 30.19 49.45
N GLN A 926 -16.76 28.90 49.60
CA GLN A 926 -17.09 28.10 50.76
C GLN A 926 -15.92 27.16 51.04
N GLY A 927 -15.28 27.29 52.21
CA GLY A 927 -14.15 26.44 52.59
C GLY A 927 -12.89 26.70 51.76
N SER A 928 -12.50 25.79 50.86
CA SER A 928 -11.36 25.97 49.97
C SER A 928 -11.73 25.91 48.49
N ALA A 929 -10.81 26.31 47.62
CA ALA A 929 -10.98 26.33 46.17
C ALA A 929 -9.67 25.95 45.47
N LEU A 930 -9.78 25.56 44.20
CA LEU A 930 -8.63 25.41 43.33
C LEU A 930 -8.21 26.77 42.77
N LYS A 931 -6.91 27.04 42.76
CA LYS A 931 -6.28 28.27 42.30
C LYS A 931 -5.45 28.02 41.05
N PHE A 932 -5.68 28.87 40.05
CA PHE A 932 -5.05 28.83 38.74
C PHE A 932 -4.42 30.19 38.37
N ASN A 933 -3.35 30.18 37.59
CA ASN A 933 -2.56 31.36 37.20
C ASN A 933 -2.66 31.73 35.71
N GLY A 934 -3.42 30.97 34.91
CA GLY A 934 -3.55 31.16 33.46
C GLY A 934 -2.44 30.55 32.60
N GLU A 935 -1.51 29.78 33.17
CA GLU A 935 -0.30 29.29 32.49
C GLU A 935 -0.12 27.76 32.64
N GLY A 936 -1.13 26.96 32.27
CA GLY A 936 -1.00 25.50 32.19
C GLY A 936 -1.56 24.71 33.38
N GLN A 937 -2.06 25.38 34.42
CA GLN A 937 -2.65 24.74 35.60
C GLN A 937 -4.09 24.31 35.34
N TYR A 938 -4.47 23.11 35.78
CA TYR A 938 -5.83 22.57 35.68
C TYR A 938 -6.04 21.43 36.67
N ALA A 939 -7.27 20.94 36.77
CA ALA A 939 -7.61 19.66 37.38
C ALA A 939 -8.58 18.90 36.46
N GLN A 940 -8.48 17.58 36.38
CA GLN A 940 -9.33 16.79 35.47
C GLN A 940 -9.65 15.40 36.00
N THR A 941 -10.76 14.83 35.54
CA THR A 941 -11.16 13.44 35.83
C THR A 941 -10.41 12.44 34.94
N ASP A 942 -10.60 11.13 35.16
CA ASP A 942 -10.03 10.06 34.32
C ASP A 942 -10.88 9.73 33.06
N GLY A 943 -12.03 10.38 32.90
CA GLY A 943 -13.01 10.15 31.83
C GLY A 943 -14.22 11.08 31.93
N PRO A 944 -15.25 10.91 31.07
CA PRO A 944 -16.40 11.80 31.05
C PRO A 944 -17.27 11.65 32.31
N VAL A 945 -17.93 12.73 32.72
CA VAL A 945 -18.85 12.77 33.87
C VAL A 945 -20.29 13.11 33.46
N VAL A 946 -20.51 13.49 32.21
CA VAL A 946 -21.85 13.67 31.62
C VAL A 946 -21.90 13.26 30.14
N ASP A 947 -23.04 12.74 29.69
CA ASP A 947 -23.32 12.53 28.26
C ASP A 947 -23.72 13.86 27.60
N THR A 948 -22.81 14.40 26.79
CA THR A 948 -22.99 15.69 26.10
C THR A 948 -23.89 15.63 24.87
N THR A 949 -24.45 14.45 24.54
CA THR A 949 -25.44 14.31 23.47
C THR A 949 -26.87 14.61 23.92
N GLY A 950 -27.13 14.54 25.23
CA GLY A 950 -28.41 14.82 25.85
C GLY A 950 -28.50 16.22 26.47
N ASP A 951 -29.46 16.38 27.38
CA ASP A 951 -29.62 17.57 28.21
C ASP A 951 -28.64 17.53 29.38
N TYR A 952 -28.01 18.65 29.69
CA TYR A 952 -27.08 18.74 30.81
C TYR A 952 -26.96 20.15 31.37
N THR A 953 -26.48 20.24 32.61
CA THR A 953 -26.18 21.51 33.28
C THR A 953 -24.79 21.47 33.89
N VAL A 954 -24.03 22.55 33.75
CA VAL A 954 -22.69 22.73 34.34
C VAL A 954 -22.70 23.99 35.17
N SER A 955 -22.31 23.88 36.44
CA SER A 955 -22.31 24.96 37.42
C SER A 955 -20.94 25.05 38.09
N ALA A 956 -20.46 26.27 38.29
CA ALA A 956 -19.28 26.52 39.10
C ALA A 956 -19.35 27.91 39.73
N TRP A 957 -18.71 28.07 40.88
CA TRP A 957 -18.33 29.38 41.39
C TRP A 957 -16.91 29.70 40.91
N ALA A 958 -16.71 30.90 40.36
CA ALA A 958 -15.41 31.30 39.86
C ALA A 958 -15.09 32.77 40.17
N SER A 959 -13.82 33.05 40.43
CA SER A 959 -13.25 34.39 40.52
C SER A 959 -12.13 34.55 39.51
N LEU A 960 -11.82 35.80 39.14
CA LEU A 960 -10.74 36.16 38.22
C LEU A 960 -9.72 37.02 38.96
N ASP A 961 -8.44 36.68 38.83
CA ASP A 961 -7.32 37.50 39.32
C ASP A 961 -6.85 38.50 38.25
N ALA A 962 -7.04 38.15 36.98
CA ALA A 962 -6.81 39.01 35.84
C ALA A 962 -7.78 38.65 34.71
N LEU A 963 -8.10 39.64 33.86
CA LEU A 963 -8.90 39.38 32.67
C LEU A 963 -8.04 38.70 31.60
N PRO A 964 -8.52 37.63 30.94
CA PRO A 964 -7.79 36.97 29.86
C PRO A 964 -7.72 37.87 28.61
N GLY A 965 -6.63 37.75 27.85
CA GLY A 965 -6.49 38.42 26.55
C GLY A 965 -7.38 37.83 25.45
N ASN A 966 -7.84 36.59 25.63
CA ASN A 966 -8.82 35.91 24.77
C ASN A 966 -9.86 35.17 25.61
N TYR A 967 -10.00 33.85 25.46
CA TYR A 967 -10.88 33.01 26.28
C TYR A 967 -10.11 32.35 27.43
N ALA A 968 -10.80 32.14 28.55
CA ALA A 968 -10.39 31.32 29.67
C ALA A 968 -11.59 30.52 30.16
N THR A 969 -11.41 29.22 30.40
CA THR A 969 -12.51 28.29 30.67
C THR A 969 -12.49 27.80 32.11
N ILE A 970 -13.65 27.91 32.77
CA ILE A 970 -13.87 27.47 34.15
C ILE A 970 -14.03 25.94 34.15
N VAL A 971 -14.97 25.43 33.34
CA VAL A 971 -15.27 24.00 33.22
C VAL A 971 -15.50 23.63 31.75
N SER A 972 -14.90 22.52 31.32
CA SER A 972 -15.12 21.89 30.01
C SER A 972 -15.12 20.36 30.16
N GLN A 973 -15.48 19.64 29.10
CA GLN A 973 -15.29 18.19 29.01
C GLN A 973 -14.71 17.81 27.65
N ASP A 974 -13.71 16.94 27.61
CA ASP A 974 -13.03 16.57 26.36
C ASP A 974 -13.87 15.65 25.48
N GLY A 975 -13.91 15.93 24.17
CA GLY A 975 -14.45 15.02 23.15
C GLY A 975 -13.34 14.44 22.27
N ARG A 976 -13.69 13.59 21.30
CA ARG A 976 -12.73 13.11 20.28
C ARG A 976 -12.35 14.19 19.24
N ARG A 977 -13.20 15.20 19.06
CA ARG A 977 -12.92 16.32 18.14
C ARG A 977 -11.74 17.17 18.63
N GLN A 978 -11.26 18.02 17.73
CA GLN A 978 -10.25 19.03 18.03
C GLN A 978 -10.72 20.06 19.08
N GLU A 979 -12.02 20.14 19.34
CA GLU A 979 -12.66 21.10 20.25
C GLU A 979 -13.55 20.38 21.29
N ASN A 980 -13.83 21.00 22.44
CA ASN A 980 -14.76 20.47 23.46
C ASN A 980 -16.23 20.54 23.01
N PRO A 981 -17.10 19.60 23.44
CA PRO A 981 -18.56 19.69 23.27
C PRO A 981 -19.20 20.85 24.02
N PHE A 982 -18.56 21.38 25.08
CA PHE A 982 -19.00 22.61 25.74
C PHE A 982 -17.85 23.35 26.44
N TYR A 983 -18.09 24.63 26.69
CA TYR A 983 -17.20 25.53 27.44
C TYR A 983 -18.03 26.44 28.36
N LEU A 984 -17.78 26.39 29.67
CA LEU A 984 -18.26 27.40 30.62
C LEU A 984 -17.12 28.38 30.89
N GLN A 985 -17.18 29.59 30.33
CA GLN A 985 -15.99 30.41 30.13
C GLN A 985 -16.22 31.92 30.26
N TYR A 986 -15.12 32.65 30.39
CA TYR A 986 -15.06 34.10 30.22
C TYR A 986 -14.08 34.45 29.11
N GLY A 987 -14.46 35.37 28.22
CA GLY A 987 -13.57 35.85 27.18
C GLY A 987 -14.27 36.74 26.19
N GLN A 988 -13.48 37.47 25.39
CA GLN A 988 -14.01 38.46 24.46
C GLN A 988 -14.95 39.47 25.14
N GLY A 989 -14.73 39.81 26.43
CA GLY A 989 -15.52 40.80 27.19
C GLY A 989 -16.82 40.30 27.83
N GLY A 990 -17.03 38.99 27.98
CA GLY A 990 -18.24 38.48 28.65
C GLY A 990 -18.16 37.04 29.13
N PHE A 991 -19.04 36.66 30.06
CA PHE A 991 -19.28 35.27 30.40
C PHE A 991 -20.05 34.59 29.27
N ALA A 992 -19.72 33.34 28.99
CA ALA A 992 -20.34 32.55 27.94
C ALA A 992 -20.48 31.08 28.33
N PHE A 993 -21.60 30.49 27.96
CA PHE A 993 -21.72 29.05 27.79
C PHE A 993 -21.72 28.76 26.29
N SER A 994 -20.74 27.99 25.82
CA SER A 994 -20.44 27.79 24.40
C SER A 994 -20.48 26.32 24.03
N THR A 995 -20.85 26.02 22.79
CA THR A 995 -20.82 24.69 22.16
C THR A 995 -20.16 24.81 20.76
N PRO A 996 -19.71 23.70 20.14
CA PRO A 996 -19.10 23.67 18.81
C PRO A 996 -19.85 24.49 17.75
N GLY A 997 -19.13 24.99 16.74
CA GLY A 997 -19.73 25.76 15.62
C GLY A 997 -20.04 27.23 15.94
N ALA A 998 -19.32 27.82 16.90
CA ALA A 998 -19.50 29.22 17.35
C ALA A 998 -20.87 29.53 17.99
N HIS A 999 -21.56 28.52 18.48
CA HIS A 999 -22.83 28.63 19.21
C HIS A 999 -22.61 29.05 20.67
N ARG A 1000 -23.01 30.28 21.03
CA ARG A 1000 -22.68 30.88 22.34
C ARG A 1000 -23.86 31.64 22.95
N ALA A 1001 -24.24 31.27 24.17
CA ALA A 1001 -25.05 32.11 25.05
C ALA A 1001 -24.10 33.00 25.85
N ARG A 1002 -24.00 34.29 25.48
CA ARG A 1002 -23.02 35.23 26.04
C ARG A 1002 -23.70 36.46 26.63
N VAL A 1003 -23.22 36.90 27.81
CA VAL A 1003 -23.55 38.19 28.41
C VAL A 1003 -22.31 39.07 28.46
N GLU A 1004 -22.39 40.26 27.88
CA GLU A 1004 -21.30 41.23 27.90
C GLU A 1004 -21.21 41.88 29.28
N MET A 1005 -20.07 41.74 29.94
CA MET A 1005 -19.79 42.40 31.21
C MET A 1005 -18.30 42.36 31.55
N THR A 1006 -17.86 43.38 32.28
CA THR A 1006 -16.54 43.42 32.89
C THR A 1006 -16.65 42.94 34.33
N PRO A 1007 -16.11 41.76 34.68
CA PRO A 1007 -16.16 41.26 36.04
C PRO A 1007 -15.20 42.03 36.96
N GLU A 1008 -15.59 42.16 38.21
CA GLU A 1008 -14.74 42.70 39.27
C GLU A 1008 -13.69 41.65 39.65
N ILE A 1009 -12.42 42.03 39.57
CA ILE A 1009 -11.30 41.15 39.95
C ILE A 1009 -11.41 40.76 41.42
N GLY A 1010 -11.27 39.46 41.70
CA GLY A 1010 -11.42 38.85 43.03
C GLY A 1010 -12.86 38.63 43.50
N ARG A 1011 -13.88 39.11 42.77
CA ARG A 1011 -15.30 38.81 43.10
C ARG A 1011 -15.64 37.39 42.65
N TRP A 1012 -16.37 36.65 43.48
CA TRP A 1012 -16.98 35.38 43.12
C TRP A 1012 -18.25 35.58 42.28
N TYR A 1013 -18.34 34.82 41.19
CA TYR A 1013 -19.48 34.75 40.29
C TYR A 1013 -19.99 33.31 40.25
N HIS A 1014 -21.30 33.12 40.37
CA HIS A 1014 -21.91 31.82 40.09
C HIS A 1014 -22.28 31.76 38.62
N VAL A 1015 -21.64 30.87 37.87
CA VAL A 1015 -21.83 30.76 36.42
C VAL A 1015 -22.42 29.37 36.12
N VAL A 1016 -23.54 29.34 35.42
CA VAL A 1016 -24.23 28.09 35.08
C VAL A 1016 -24.58 28.05 33.60
N GLY A 1017 -24.15 26.99 32.92
CA GLY A 1017 -24.53 26.67 31.55
C GLY A 1017 -25.55 25.54 31.53
N VAL A 1018 -26.66 25.72 30.82
CA VAL A 1018 -27.70 24.70 30.65
C VAL A 1018 -27.88 24.40 29.17
N ARG A 1019 -27.78 23.13 28.77
CA ARG A 1019 -28.22 22.65 27.45
C ARG A 1019 -29.57 21.93 27.60
N SER A 1020 -30.54 22.34 26.80
CA SER A 1020 -31.85 21.69 26.69
C SER A 1020 -32.20 21.53 25.21
N GLY A 1021 -32.10 20.32 24.69
CA GLY A 1021 -32.28 19.99 23.28
C GLY A 1021 -31.30 20.74 22.37
N ASP A 1022 -31.86 21.61 21.53
CA ASP A 1022 -31.17 22.47 20.57
C ASP A 1022 -30.93 23.91 21.10
N GLU A 1023 -31.10 24.13 22.40
CA GLU A 1023 -30.90 25.43 23.06
C GLU A 1023 -29.84 25.35 24.17
N ILE A 1024 -29.03 26.40 24.28
CA ILE A 1024 -28.13 26.64 25.40
C ILE A 1024 -28.48 27.94 26.13
N LYS A 1025 -28.37 27.92 27.45
CA LYS A 1025 -28.60 29.07 28.34
C LYS A 1025 -27.39 29.31 29.22
N LEU A 1026 -27.15 30.59 29.49
CA LEU A 1026 -26.17 31.05 30.48
C LEU A 1026 -26.91 31.77 31.60
N TYR A 1027 -26.62 31.37 32.84
CA TYR A 1027 -27.03 32.07 34.05
C TYR A 1027 -25.78 32.62 34.75
N VAL A 1028 -25.91 33.84 35.30
CA VAL A 1028 -24.89 34.48 36.12
C VAL A 1028 -25.56 34.97 37.41
N ASP A 1029 -25.00 34.61 38.55
CA ASP A 1029 -25.52 34.91 39.90
C ASP A 1029 -27.00 34.53 40.05
N GLY A 1030 -27.32 33.29 39.67
CA GLY A 1030 -28.67 32.71 39.75
C GLY A 1030 -29.68 33.21 38.71
N LYS A 1031 -29.33 34.18 37.85
CA LYS A 1031 -30.26 34.81 36.89
C LYS A 1031 -29.92 34.45 35.45
N LEU A 1032 -30.95 34.20 34.63
CA LEU A 1032 -30.78 33.98 33.20
C LEU A 1032 -30.18 35.22 32.54
N ALA A 1033 -29.00 35.07 31.95
CA ALA A 1033 -28.24 36.15 31.34
C ALA A 1033 -28.29 36.13 29.81
N ALA A 1034 -28.29 34.94 29.20
CA ALA A 1034 -28.36 34.79 27.74
C ALA A 1034 -28.91 33.41 27.32
N THR A 1035 -29.41 33.34 26.08
CA THR A 1035 -29.86 32.12 25.41
C THR A 1035 -29.33 32.10 23.98
N SER A 1036 -29.02 30.93 23.44
CA SER A 1036 -28.59 30.74 22.05
C SER A 1036 -28.96 29.35 21.55
N ALA A 1037 -28.95 29.15 20.23
CA ALA A 1037 -29.04 27.81 19.67
C ALA A 1037 -27.80 27.00 20.06
N ALA A 1038 -27.97 25.73 20.39
CA ALA A 1038 -26.89 24.79 20.68
C ALA A 1038 -26.21 24.33 19.38
N GLY A 1039 -24.91 24.08 19.45
CA GLY A 1039 -24.18 23.35 18.42
C GLY A 1039 -24.58 21.87 18.35
N ALA A 1040 -24.01 21.16 17.38
CA ALA A 1040 -24.27 19.73 17.20
C ALA A 1040 -24.09 18.93 18.50
N ALA A 1041 -24.92 17.91 18.68
CA ALA A 1041 -24.77 16.95 19.77
C ALA A 1041 -23.52 16.11 19.51
N ASP A 1042 -22.46 16.38 20.26
CA ASP A 1042 -21.18 15.70 20.13
C ASP A 1042 -20.96 14.78 21.33
N VAL A 1043 -20.49 13.56 21.06
CA VAL A 1043 -20.23 12.61 22.14
C VAL A 1043 -18.89 12.92 22.80
N SER A 1044 -18.93 13.18 24.10
CA SER A 1044 -17.73 13.29 24.90
C SER A 1044 -17.17 11.93 25.26
N THR A 1045 -15.85 11.81 25.24
CA THR A 1045 -15.10 10.58 25.57
C THR A 1045 -13.96 10.83 26.56
N GLY A 1046 -13.57 12.09 26.76
CA GLY A 1046 -12.44 12.46 27.60
C GLY A 1046 -12.86 13.12 28.91
N ALA A 1047 -11.86 13.53 29.67
CA ALA A 1047 -12.02 14.06 31.02
C ALA A 1047 -12.88 15.33 31.09
N LEU A 1048 -13.65 15.48 32.17
CA LEU A 1048 -14.08 16.80 32.63
C LEU A 1048 -12.86 17.54 33.18
N SER A 1049 -12.72 18.80 32.81
CA SER A 1049 -11.60 19.64 33.22
C SER A 1049 -12.07 20.93 33.86
N VAL A 1050 -11.40 21.28 34.95
CA VAL A 1050 -11.54 22.53 35.66
C VAL A 1050 -10.29 23.37 35.42
N GLY A 1051 -10.50 24.61 34.96
CA GLY A 1051 -9.42 25.58 34.74
C GLY A 1051 -8.75 25.54 33.36
N ARG A 1052 -9.27 24.75 32.40
CA ARG A 1052 -8.79 24.74 31.00
C ARG A 1052 -9.85 24.24 30.02
N ALA A 1053 -9.57 24.40 28.73
CA ALA A 1053 -10.27 23.76 27.62
C ALA A 1053 -9.30 23.05 26.68
N LYS A 1054 -9.85 22.44 25.62
CA LYS A 1054 -9.15 21.82 24.51
C LYS A 1054 -9.62 22.44 23.19
N TRP A 1055 -8.67 22.94 22.39
CA TRP A 1055 -8.91 23.54 21.08
C TRP A 1055 -7.78 23.14 20.12
N SER A 1056 -8.11 22.88 18.85
CA SER A 1056 -7.15 22.37 17.86
C SER A 1056 -6.35 21.16 18.37
N GLY A 1057 -6.98 20.32 19.20
CA GLY A 1057 -6.38 19.12 19.81
C GLY A 1057 -5.44 19.37 21.00
N GLY A 1058 -5.12 20.62 21.33
CA GLY A 1058 -4.25 20.99 22.45
C GLY A 1058 -4.99 21.62 23.64
N ASN A 1059 -4.41 21.54 24.83
CA ASN A 1059 -4.94 22.24 26.01
C ASN A 1059 -4.74 23.76 25.84
N THR A 1060 -5.79 24.54 26.08
CA THR A 1060 -5.83 26.00 25.94
C THR A 1060 -6.73 26.63 27.01
N ASP A 1061 -6.90 27.94 26.95
CA ASP A 1061 -7.91 28.72 27.67
C ASP A 1061 -7.81 28.51 29.19
N PHE A 1062 -6.57 28.56 29.68
CA PHE A 1062 -6.26 28.37 31.09
C PHE A 1062 -6.85 29.48 31.95
N TRP A 1063 -7.52 29.10 33.02
CA TRP A 1063 -8.16 30.02 33.95
C TRP A 1063 -7.12 30.77 34.81
N ASN A 1064 -7.34 32.05 35.06
CA ASN A 1064 -6.53 32.86 35.98
C ASN A 1064 -7.41 33.41 37.11
N GLY A 1065 -7.40 32.71 38.24
CA GLY A 1065 -8.29 32.96 39.38
C GLY A 1065 -8.62 31.68 40.15
N SER A 1066 -9.69 31.70 40.95
CA SER A 1066 -10.10 30.53 41.75
C SER A 1066 -11.40 29.92 41.24
N VAL A 1067 -11.56 28.59 41.36
CA VAL A 1067 -12.79 27.84 41.05
C VAL A 1067 -13.20 26.98 42.25
N ASP A 1068 -14.48 26.98 42.57
CA ASP A 1068 -15.08 26.33 43.74
C ASP A 1068 -16.47 25.75 43.38
N GLN A 1069 -16.97 24.81 44.17
CA GLN A 1069 -18.32 24.24 44.10
C GLN A 1069 -18.74 23.86 42.67
N VAL A 1070 -17.94 23.01 42.02
CA VAL A 1070 -18.21 22.55 40.65
C VAL A 1070 -19.26 21.45 40.68
N ALA A 1071 -20.33 21.60 39.90
CA ALA A 1071 -21.37 20.58 39.76
C ALA A 1071 -21.79 20.41 38.31
N VAL A 1072 -21.99 19.17 37.91
CA VAL A 1072 -22.49 18.77 36.59
C VAL A 1072 -23.72 17.90 36.80
N PHE A 1073 -24.76 18.11 35.99
CA PHE A 1073 -26.01 17.36 36.03
C PHE A 1073 -26.32 16.81 34.65
N ASP A 1074 -26.84 15.59 34.58
CA ASP A 1074 -27.32 14.90 33.37
C ASP A 1074 -28.77 15.31 32.99
N LYS A 1075 -29.15 16.54 33.34
CA LYS A 1075 -30.44 17.14 33.00
C LYS A 1075 -30.31 18.64 32.80
N ALA A 1076 -31.25 19.21 32.06
CA ALA A 1076 -31.46 20.65 32.00
C ALA A 1076 -32.12 21.13 33.29
N LEU A 1077 -31.42 21.92 34.11
CA LEU A 1077 -32.01 22.54 35.29
C LEU A 1077 -32.95 23.68 34.88
N THR A 1078 -34.05 23.80 35.61
CA THR A 1078 -34.97 24.92 35.51
C THR A 1078 -34.36 26.20 36.12
N ALA A 1079 -34.90 27.37 35.77
CA ALA A 1079 -34.42 28.64 36.33
C ALA A 1079 -34.53 28.67 37.87
N ASP A 1080 -35.57 28.07 38.44
CA ASP A 1080 -35.76 27.97 39.89
C ASP A 1080 -34.71 27.06 40.54
N GLU A 1081 -34.36 25.93 39.91
CA GLU A 1081 -33.28 25.05 40.38
C GLU A 1081 -31.91 25.75 40.31
N VAL A 1082 -31.63 26.53 39.25
CA VAL A 1082 -30.39 27.31 39.14
C VAL A 1082 -30.33 28.41 40.20
N SER A 1083 -31.44 29.11 40.45
CA SER A 1083 -31.51 30.12 41.53
C SER A 1083 -31.31 29.47 42.90
N ALA A 1084 -31.88 28.29 43.13
CA ALA A 1084 -31.69 27.56 44.37
C ALA A 1084 -30.22 27.14 44.57
N LEU A 1085 -29.52 26.70 43.51
CA LEU A 1085 -28.09 26.39 43.58
C LEU A 1085 -27.26 27.61 43.99
N HIS A 1086 -27.55 28.78 43.42
CA HIS A 1086 -26.90 30.03 43.82
C HIS A 1086 -27.13 30.33 45.30
N ASP A 1087 -28.38 30.27 45.77
CA ASP A 1087 -28.74 30.71 47.12
C ASP A 1087 -28.23 29.78 48.24
N THR A 1088 -27.83 28.55 47.89
CA THR A 1088 -27.20 27.61 48.84
C THR A 1088 -25.78 27.99 49.26
N VAL A 1089 -25.10 28.84 48.49
CA VAL A 1089 -23.72 29.28 48.73
C VAL A 1089 -23.72 30.81 48.76
N GLN A 1090 -23.49 31.41 49.94
CA GLN A 1090 -23.42 32.88 50.05
C GLN A 1090 -21.95 33.32 50.20
N PRO A 1091 -21.39 34.08 49.23
CA PRO A 1091 -20.00 34.54 49.22
C PRO A 1091 -19.58 35.44 50.38
#